data_AF-A0A2V8QDL4-F1
#
_entry.id   AF-A0A2V8QDL4-F1
#
_cell.length_a   1.000
_cell.length_b   1.000
_cell.length_c   1.000
_cell.angle_alpha   90.00
_cell.angle_beta   90.00
_cell.angle_gamma   90.00
#
_symmetry.space_group_name_H-M   'P 1'
#
loop_
_entity.id
_entity.type
_entity.pdbx_description
1 polymer ?
#
loop_
_entity_poly.entity_id
_entity_poly.type
_entity_poly.pdbx_seq_one_letter_code
_entity_poly.pdbx_strand_id
1 'polypeptide(L)'
;MQRPRFLAIHFNARLFIFLTTIGCFSLLCFSMTEQSSAQSGCLTAPSGLVAQYTFQSDGTDIKGANNATLFGTTAFAPGKVGNALQFDGTSTYAKAFASSSLNVGKGSGLTIEAWIKVNDVNSGFHAITDWGSGINGASFYVWQGRLNINLLDTGGNNHFFFSDPNLPLTPNVYHHVAATYDKASGIAVIYIDGVNSGSQNFGGNFTISTASNFNIGRPQQAGLSPDGAPDFFAGAIDELSVYNRGLSSEEIQSIVAVGTAGKCAPAPTPSPTCTTRPSQLVSLYPFDNDASDVIGTNNATLFGTTSVVAGKVGNALQFDGSSTYAKANASSSLDIGATANPGITIEGWIKPESISGFHAIAEWGDGLNIGVALYTFNNGLSVRLPDAGGNQHGFNSNSDPALTPNVYHHVALTYDKVTGVATIYADGIEHGTQNIGTFTPLTGYDLYIGRPSRLNATPDGGPDFFFGDMDELSLYNRSLSSIEIQSLFDSGSAGKCGPQSSSLDLGITTSVSPNPVTEYQNVSYTYTITNNGTSAASNIKATLNLSESSKFVSASSGCSGPSNGVSGGDVQCSIASLAAGATATINLNVLYFRVGTFTDANASVQATQSDPNTANNSVSSSITVQAAAPPSNDNFSNAQLITGNSACVSGTNIGATVQVSDPPIAGRGYGKSVWYKWTAPDNGFVEVKTNGSTFDTLLGVYPADTEPGGTYLLSGSGD
;
A
#
# COMPACT_ATOMS: atom_id res chain seq x y z
N MET A 1 -67.85 -15.68 -58.61
CA MET A 1 -69.06 -14.94 -58.20
C MET A 1 -68.67 -13.92 -57.13
N GLN A 2 -69.47 -12.86 -56.93
CA GLN A 2 -69.55 -11.95 -55.75
C GLN A 2 -68.28 -11.65 -54.90
N ARG A 3 -67.68 -10.47 -55.15
CA ARG A 3 -67.19 -9.39 -54.22
C ARG A 3 -66.76 -9.76 -52.77
N PRO A 4 -65.63 -9.19 -52.26
CA PRO A 4 -65.59 -7.77 -51.81
C PRO A 4 -64.56 -6.91 -52.58
N ARG A 5 -64.90 -5.70 -53.04
CA ARG A 5 -64.75 -4.40 -52.34
C ARG A 5 -63.29 -3.95 -52.13
N PHE A 6 -62.68 -3.37 -53.17
CA PHE A 6 -61.61 -2.39 -52.99
C PHE A 6 -62.21 -1.11 -52.38
N LEU A 7 -61.61 -0.60 -51.30
CA LEU A 7 -61.84 0.74 -50.78
C LEU A 7 -60.60 1.58 -51.09
N ALA A 8 -60.77 2.69 -51.80
CA ALA A 8 -59.66 3.59 -52.10
C ALA A 8 -59.36 4.49 -50.90
N ILE A 9 -58.08 4.65 -50.57
CA ILE A 9 -57.58 5.66 -49.63
C ILE A 9 -56.73 6.63 -50.46
N HIS A 10 -57.03 7.93 -50.36
CA HIS A 10 -56.29 8.97 -51.08
C HIS A 10 -54.96 9.28 -50.41
N PHE A 11 -53.92 9.51 -51.21
CA PHE A 11 -52.56 9.68 -50.73
C PHE A 11 -52.24 11.13 -50.35
N ASN A 12 -52.16 11.36 -49.04
CA ASN A 12 -51.21 12.28 -48.40
C ASN A 12 -50.99 11.91 -46.92
N ALA A 13 -51.17 10.63 -46.57
CA ALA A 13 -50.99 10.16 -45.21
C ALA A 13 -49.51 10.21 -44.82
N ARG A 14 -49.17 11.11 -43.88
CA ARG A 14 -47.96 10.92 -43.08
C ARG A 14 -48.23 9.83 -42.06
N LEU A 15 -47.43 8.77 -42.10
CA LEU A 15 -47.55 7.67 -41.15
C LEU A 15 -46.73 8.04 -39.91
N PHE A 16 -47.41 8.14 -38.78
CA PHE A 16 -46.76 8.28 -37.47
C PHE A 16 -46.72 6.91 -36.79
N ILE A 17 -45.61 6.62 -36.12
CA ILE A 17 -45.34 5.36 -35.40
C ILE A 17 -45.01 5.72 -33.95
N PHE A 18 -45.42 4.86 -33.01
CA PHE A 18 -45.38 5.06 -31.56
C PHE A 18 -45.06 3.73 -30.87
N LEU A 19 -44.28 3.75 -29.77
CA LEU A 19 -43.93 2.58 -28.95
C LEU A 19 -43.84 2.99 -27.47
N THR A 20 -44.14 2.06 -26.54
CA THR A 20 -44.47 2.39 -25.13
C THR A 20 -43.61 1.79 -24.01
N THR A 21 -42.75 0.80 -24.26
CA THR A 21 -42.54 -0.23 -23.21
C THR A 21 -41.11 -0.77 -22.98
N ILE A 22 -40.08 0.05 -23.26
CA ILE A 22 -38.70 -0.05 -22.69
C ILE A 22 -37.82 -1.20 -23.22
N GLY A 23 -36.87 -0.86 -24.09
CA GLY A 23 -35.85 -1.77 -24.64
C GLY A 23 -34.84 -1.07 -25.55
N CYS A 24 -33.83 -1.80 -26.06
CA CYS A 24 -32.77 -1.27 -26.95
C CYS A 24 -32.24 -2.36 -27.90
N PHE A 25 -31.71 -1.98 -29.08
CA PHE A 25 -31.16 -2.89 -30.10
C PHE A 25 -29.88 -2.33 -30.75
N SER A 26 -28.93 -3.22 -31.05
CA SER A 26 -27.54 -2.88 -31.38
C SER A 26 -27.10 -3.28 -32.80
N LEU A 27 -26.18 -2.50 -33.37
CA LEU A 27 -25.51 -2.72 -34.66
C LEU A 27 -24.15 -1.98 -34.64
N LEU A 28 -23.14 -2.42 -35.42
CA LEU A 28 -22.25 -1.62 -36.30
C LEU A 28 -20.85 -2.22 -36.48
N CYS A 29 -20.20 -1.85 -37.60
CA CYS A 29 -18.75 -1.87 -37.83
C CYS A 29 -18.37 -0.72 -38.78
N PHE A 30 -17.33 0.05 -38.46
CA PHE A 30 -16.13 0.27 -39.31
C PHE A 30 -15.12 1.24 -38.63
N SER A 31 -13.97 1.44 -39.26
CA SER A 31 -12.74 2.14 -38.82
C SER A 31 -12.66 3.56 -39.45
N MET A 32 -11.65 4.45 -39.33
CA MET A 32 -10.33 4.59 -38.64
C MET A 32 -9.90 6.09 -38.78
N THR A 33 -8.81 6.70 -38.27
CA THR A 33 -7.59 6.31 -37.52
C THR A 33 -7.04 7.57 -36.81
N GLU A 34 -6.46 7.48 -35.60
CA GLU A 34 -5.26 8.28 -35.21
C GLU A 34 -4.65 7.72 -33.90
N GLN A 35 -3.32 7.59 -33.82
CA GLN A 35 -2.62 7.11 -32.62
C GLN A 35 -1.93 8.26 -31.89
N SER A 36 -2.63 8.83 -30.89
CA SER A 36 -2.01 9.54 -29.78
C SER A 36 -1.91 8.59 -28.59
N SER A 37 -0.78 7.91 -28.41
CA SER A 37 -0.54 7.05 -27.27
C SER A 37 -0.10 7.86 -26.06
N ALA A 38 -1.05 8.57 -25.44
CA ALA A 38 -0.89 9.02 -24.06
C ALA A 38 -0.79 7.77 -23.17
N GLN A 39 0.43 7.42 -22.77
CA GLN A 39 0.70 6.25 -21.94
C GLN A 39 0.17 6.51 -20.53
N SER A 40 -1.06 6.07 -20.27
CA SER A 40 -1.76 6.17 -18.98
C SER A 40 -1.26 5.12 -17.98
N GLY A 41 0.06 5.12 -17.75
CA GLY A 41 0.74 4.22 -16.85
C GLY A 41 2.04 4.81 -16.34
N CYS A 42 2.37 4.48 -15.10
CA CYS A 42 3.63 4.80 -14.44
C CYS A 42 4.83 4.15 -15.15
N LEU A 43 6.05 4.63 -14.83
CA LEU A 43 7.29 4.10 -15.39
C LEU A 43 7.81 2.92 -14.57
N THR A 44 8.04 1.75 -15.18
CA THR A 44 8.82 0.68 -14.54
C THR A 44 10.22 1.20 -14.22
N ALA A 45 10.59 1.23 -12.94
CA ALA A 45 11.85 1.82 -12.50
C ALA A 45 13.08 1.12 -13.15
N PRO A 46 14.12 1.88 -13.54
CA PRO A 46 15.35 1.31 -14.09
C PRO A 46 16.01 0.26 -13.17
N SER A 47 16.69 -0.70 -13.78
CA SER A 47 17.40 -1.76 -13.05
C SER A 47 18.51 -1.19 -12.15
N GLY A 48 18.75 -1.83 -10.99
CA GLY A 48 19.74 -1.37 -10.03
C GLY A 48 19.24 -0.33 -9.02
N LEU A 49 17.93 -0.01 -9.01
CA LEU A 49 17.28 0.76 -7.95
C LEU A 49 17.41 0.01 -6.61
N VAL A 50 18.00 0.69 -5.62
CA VAL A 50 18.32 0.17 -4.27
C VAL A 50 17.30 0.65 -3.25
N ALA A 51 17.00 1.94 -3.25
CA ALA A 51 16.04 2.57 -2.34
C ALA A 51 15.23 3.65 -3.07
N GLN A 52 13.96 3.84 -2.70
CA GLN A 52 13.07 4.88 -3.23
C GLN A 52 12.18 5.44 -2.12
N TYR A 53 12.34 6.74 -1.82
CA TYR A 53 11.59 7.47 -0.80
C TYR A 53 10.60 8.40 -1.49
N THR A 54 9.34 7.99 -1.54
CA THR A 54 8.26 8.74 -2.21
C THR A 54 7.63 9.81 -1.32
N PHE A 55 7.94 9.82 -0.03
CA PHE A 55 7.50 10.82 0.96
C PHE A 55 5.99 11.15 0.92
N GLN A 56 5.16 10.13 0.68
CA GLN A 56 3.70 10.32 0.59
C GLN A 56 3.04 10.59 1.96
N SER A 57 3.60 9.97 3.02
CA SER A 57 3.11 10.02 4.41
C SER A 57 4.20 9.88 5.48
N ASP A 58 5.38 9.38 5.09
CA ASP A 58 6.45 8.90 5.98
C ASP A 58 7.78 8.80 5.20
N GLY A 59 8.80 8.19 5.78
CA GLY A 59 10.11 7.95 5.16
C GLY A 59 10.34 6.53 4.66
N THR A 60 9.29 5.75 4.36
CA THR A 60 9.46 4.36 3.90
C THR A 60 10.23 4.28 2.58
N ASP A 61 11.20 3.36 2.53
CA ASP A 61 11.84 2.92 1.30
C ASP A 61 10.89 1.93 0.60
N ILE A 62 10.17 2.38 -0.42
CA ILE A 62 9.20 1.51 -1.11
C ILE A 62 9.88 0.43 -1.96
N LYS A 63 11.20 0.51 -2.19
CA LYS A 63 11.96 -0.47 -2.99
C LYS A 63 12.56 -1.59 -2.14
N GLY A 64 12.96 -1.30 -0.90
CA GLY A 64 13.79 -2.17 -0.08
C GLY A 64 13.42 -2.12 1.41
N ALA A 65 14.42 -2.25 2.27
CA ALA A 65 14.26 -2.21 3.73
C ALA A 65 14.87 -0.94 4.35
N ASN A 66 15.35 0.00 3.54
CA ASN A 66 16.22 1.10 3.99
C ASN A 66 15.42 2.30 4.51
N ASN A 67 14.37 2.07 5.29
CA ASN A 67 13.44 3.10 5.76
C ASN A 67 14.19 4.26 6.44
N ALA A 68 13.84 5.49 6.06
CA ALA A 68 14.43 6.70 6.64
C ALA A 68 13.60 7.19 7.82
N THR A 69 14.20 7.24 9.01
CA THR A 69 13.59 7.92 10.16
C THR A 69 13.53 9.43 9.88
N LEU A 70 12.37 10.03 10.12
CA LEU A 70 12.16 11.48 9.96
C LEU A 70 12.45 12.22 11.27
N PHE A 71 13.04 13.40 11.17
CA PHE A 71 13.45 14.23 12.31
C PHE A 71 13.08 15.70 12.07
N GLY A 72 12.99 16.48 13.16
CA GLY A 72 12.65 17.91 13.11
C GLY A 72 11.14 18.15 12.92
N THR A 73 10.79 19.26 12.28
CA THR A 73 9.39 19.63 12.01
C THR A 73 8.88 18.91 10.77
N THR A 74 8.36 17.69 10.93
CA THR A 74 7.90 16.85 9.82
C THR A 74 6.55 17.34 9.27
N ALA A 75 6.50 17.64 7.97
CA ALA A 75 5.30 18.09 7.29
C ALA A 75 5.30 17.66 5.82
N PHE A 76 4.12 17.38 5.27
CA PHE A 76 3.94 16.97 3.88
C PHE A 76 3.07 17.99 3.14
N ALA A 77 3.38 18.22 1.86
CA ALA A 77 2.61 19.09 0.97
C ALA A 77 2.68 18.54 -0.47
N PRO A 78 1.90 19.06 -1.44
CA PRO A 78 1.90 18.54 -2.81
C PRO A 78 3.30 18.45 -3.43
N GLY A 79 3.61 17.27 -3.96
CA GLY A 79 4.83 16.94 -4.70
C GLY A 79 4.71 17.23 -6.19
N LYS A 80 5.63 16.67 -6.96
CA LYS A 80 5.43 16.36 -8.37
C LYS A 80 4.55 15.12 -8.53
N VAL A 81 4.74 14.11 -7.68
CA VAL A 81 4.01 12.85 -7.67
C VAL A 81 3.34 12.70 -6.30
N GLY A 82 2.03 13.01 -6.19
CA GLY A 82 1.32 12.96 -4.91
C GLY A 82 1.81 14.01 -3.91
N ASN A 83 2.33 13.58 -2.75
CA ASN A 83 2.92 14.45 -1.72
C ASN A 83 4.46 14.41 -1.71
N ALA A 84 5.06 15.38 -1.03
CA ALA A 84 6.49 15.51 -0.80
C ALA A 84 6.78 15.93 0.64
N LEU A 85 7.89 15.45 1.21
CA LEU A 85 8.39 15.90 2.52
C LEU A 85 8.86 17.35 2.38
N GLN A 86 8.33 18.24 3.23
CA GLN A 86 8.81 19.61 3.36
C GLN A 86 9.96 19.66 4.36
N PHE A 87 10.99 20.45 4.04
CA PHE A 87 12.16 20.69 4.87
C PHE A 87 12.22 22.17 5.21
N ASP A 88 12.33 22.48 6.49
CA ASP A 88 12.19 23.83 7.05
C ASP A 88 13.45 24.71 6.94
N GLY A 89 14.56 24.17 6.41
CA GLY A 89 15.85 24.85 6.33
C GLY A 89 16.56 25.06 7.67
N THR A 90 16.12 24.41 8.76
CA THR A 90 16.72 24.60 10.11
C THR A 90 16.79 23.37 11.01
N SER A 91 15.85 22.42 10.88
CA SER A 91 15.70 21.28 11.78
C SER A 91 15.26 19.99 11.08
N THR A 92 14.49 20.07 9.98
CA THR A 92 13.86 18.91 9.37
C THR A 92 14.83 18.15 8.48
N TYR A 93 14.90 16.83 8.66
CA TYR A 93 15.69 15.92 7.81
C TYR A 93 15.14 14.50 7.87
N ALA A 94 15.60 13.64 6.96
CA ALA A 94 15.40 12.19 7.07
C ALA A 94 16.77 11.47 7.09
N LYS A 95 16.86 10.32 7.77
CA LYS A 95 18.08 9.50 7.85
C LYS A 95 17.72 8.03 7.71
N ALA A 96 18.20 7.38 6.65
CA ALA A 96 18.27 5.93 6.59
C ALA A 96 19.60 5.46 7.21
N PHE A 97 19.55 4.43 8.03
CA PHE A 97 20.73 3.93 8.73
C PHE A 97 21.68 3.18 7.79
N ALA A 98 22.95 3.08 8.18
CA ALA A 98 23.98 2.37 7.44
C ALA A 98 23.60 0.89 7.22
N SER A 99 23.38 0.49 5.96
CA SER A 99 23.02 -0.89 5.61
C SER A 99 23.98 -1.47 4.56
N SER A 100 23.99 -2.80 4.43
CA SER A 100 24.76 -3.49 3.40
C SER A 100 24.28 -3.16 1.98
N SER A 101 22.98 -2.86 1.80
CA SER A 101 22.39 -2.45 0.52
C SER A 101 22.62 -0.98 0.19
N LEU A 102 22.56 -0.06 1.17
CA LEU A 102 22.89 1.36 0.96
C LEU A 102 24.40 1.61 0.75
N ASN A 103 25.24 0.59 0.91
CA ASN A 103 26.67 0.64 0.58
C ASN A 103 26.94 0.56 -0.94
N VAL A 104 26.22 1.40 -1.68
CA VAL A 104 26.08 1.38 -3.15
C VAL A 104 27.36 1.68 -3.91
N GLY A 105 28.31 2.40 -3.31
CA GLY A 105 29.62 2.72 -3.89
C GLY A 105 30.51 1.51 -4.21
N LYS A 106 30.15 0.33 -3.71
CA LYS A 106 30.73 -0.97 -4.08
C LYS A 106 30.23 -1.50 -5.45
N GLY A 107 29.17 -0.93 -6.00
CA GLY A 107 28.56 -1.32 -7.27
C GLY A 107 29.35 -0.88 -8.51
N SER A 108 28.68 -0.92 -9.67
CA SER A 108 29.24 -0.48 -10.96
C SER A 108 29.09 1.03 -11.20
N GLY A 109 28.71 1.79 -10.17
CA GLY A 109 28.53 3.23 -10.25
C GLY A 109 27.60 3.74 -9.15
N LEU A 110 27.00 4.89 -9.38
CA LEU A 110 26.00 5.51 -8.52
C LEU A 110 25.01 6.31 -9.36
N THR A 111 23.74 6.33 -8.96
CA THR A 111 22.82 7.41 -9.33
C THR A 111 22.02 7.84 -8.12
N ILE A 112 21.88 9.15 -7.94
CA ILE A 112 20.95 9.78 -7.00
C ILE A 112 20.05 10.69 -7.85
N GLU A 113 18.73 10.55 -7.75
CA GLU A 113 17.78 11.41 -8.47
C GLU A 113 16.50 11.66 -7.68
N ALA A 114 15.91 12.84 -7.85
CA ALA A 114 14.72 13.28 -7.14
C ALA A 114 14.00 14.41 -7.89
N TRP A 115 12.72 14.64 -7.56
CA TRP A 115 12.08 15.93 -7.80
C TRP A 115 12.33 16.84 -6.59
N ILE A 116 12.92 18.02 -6.81
CA ILE A 116 13.20 19.00 -5.75
C ILE A 116 12.56 20.35 -6.04
N LYS A 117 12.11 21.02 -4.98
CA LYS A 117 11.61 22.40 -5.02
C LYS A 117 12.32 23.18 -3.92
N VAL A 118 13.29 24.02 -4.29
CA VAL A 118 14.14 24.78 -3.35
C VAL A 118 13.56 26.18 -3.12
N ASN A 119 13.48 26.66 -1.88
CA ASN A 119 12.83 27.94 -1.55
C ASN A 119 13.65 29.16 -1.97
N ASP A 120 14.98 29.12 -1.79
CA ASP A 120 15.96 29.98 -2.44
C ASP A 120 17.09 29.07 -2.97
N VAL A 121 17.60 29.36 -4.16
CA VAL A 121 18.73 28.63 -4.75
C VAL A 121 20.05 29.39 -4.62
N ASN A 122 20.00 30.69 -4.32
CA ASN A 122 21.12 31.61 -4.50
C ASN A 122 21.95 31.82 -3.24
N SER A 123 21.33 31.76 -2.06
CA SER A 123 22.01 31.85 -0.76
C SER A 123 22.05 30.51 -0.04
N GLY A 124 23.01 30.34 0.88
CA GLY A 124 23.18 29.13 1.66
C GLY A 124 23.71 27.91 0.88
N PHE A 125 23.72 26.78 1.58
CA PHE A 125 24.05 25.45 1.08
C PHE A 125 22.88 24.52 1.44
N HIS A 126 22.38 23.75 0.48
CA HIS A 126 21.23 22.87 0.68
C HIS A 126 21.61 21.43 0.32
N ALA A 127 21.90 20.62 1.34
CA ALA A 127 22.15 19.19 1.15
C ALA A 127 20.86 18.48 0.70
N ILE A 128 20.86 17.91 -0.51
CA ILE A 128 19.78 17.00 -0.94
C ILE A 128 20.03 15.64 -0.24
N THR A 129 21.25 15.12 -0.34
CA THR A 129 21.66 13.83 0.24
C THR A 129 23.15 13.79 0.64
N ASP A 130 23.51 13.03 1.67
CA ASP A 130 24.90 12.88 2.15
C ASP A 130 25.19 11.55 2.90
N TRP A 131 26.28 10.86 2.51
CA TRP A 131 26.82 9.64 3.14
C TRP A 131 28.06 9.87 4.04
N GLY A 132 28.49 11.11 4.26
CA GLY A 132 29.66 11.43 5.10
C GLY A 132 29.53 12.79 5.78
N SER A 133 30.60 13.56 5.86
CA SER A 133 30.59 14.91 6.43
C SER A 133 30.41 16.00 5.36
N GLY A 134 29.24 16.04 4.74
CA GLY A 134 28.80 17.10 3.83
C GLY A 134 29.71 17.29 2.63
N ILE A 135 30.43 18.40 2.59
CA ILE A 135 31.40 18.74 1.52
C ILE A 135 32.59 17.76 1.42
N ASN A 136 32.75 16.86 2.40
CA ASN A 136 33.70 15.74 2.36
C ASN A 136 33.02 14.36 2.41
N GLY A 137 31.70 14.29 2.28
CA GLY A 137 30.96 13.04 2.10
C GLY A 137 30.72 12.71 0.62
N ALA A 138 30.17 11.53 0.33
CA ALA A 138 29.52 11.32 -0.95
C ALA A 138 28.15 12.02 -0.91
N SER A 139 28.05 13.20 -1.52
CA SER A 139 26.97 14.16 -1.29
C SER A 139 26.51 14.88 -2.56
N PHE A 140 25.22 15.18 -2.61
CA PHE A 140 24.55 15.88 -3.70
C PHE A 140 23.79 17.08 -3.11
N TYR A 141 24.07 18.29 -3.61
CA TYR A 141 23.62 19.53 -2.97
C TYR A 141 23.45 20.69 -3.95
N VAL A 142 22.71 21.72 -3.52
CA VAL A 142 22.60 23.01 -4.20
C VAL A 142 23.47 24.04 -3.48
N TRP A 143 24.23 24.83 -4.24
CA TRP A 143 25.02 25.96 -3.75
C TRP A 143 25.14 27.04 -4.84
N GLN A 144 24.84 28.29 -4.51
CA GLN A 144 24.97 29.45 -5.41
C GLN A 144 24.29 29.26 -6.78
N GLY A 145 23.05 28.78 -6.78
CA GLY A 145 22.20 28.56 -7.96
C GLY A 145 22.51 27.29 -8.76
N ARG A 146 23.50 26.50 -8.35
CA ARG A 146 24.05 25.35 -9.10
C ARG A 146 23.96 24.07 -8.27
N LEU A 147 23.82 22.94 -8.95
CA LEU A 147 24.00 21.62 -8.33
C LEU A 147 25.49 21.27 -8.25
N ASN A 148 25.84 20.48 -7.25
CA ASN A 148 27.14 19.82 -7.13
C ASN A 148 26.95 18.36 -6.74
N ILE A 149 27.71 17.47 -7.38
CA ILE A 149 27.96 16.11 -6.88
C ILE A 149 29.41 16.04 -6.40
N ASN A 150 29.61 15.64 -5.15
CA ASN A 150 30.91 15.21 -4.65
C ASN A 150 30.88 13.71 -4.34
N LEU A 151 31.88 12.99 -4.82
CA LEU A 151 32.08 11.58 -4.52
C LEU A 151 33.37 11.45 -3.71
N LEU A 152 33.26 11.36 -2.38
CA LEU A 152 34.38 10.91 -1.54
C LEU A 152 34.72 9.46 -1.90
N ASP A 153 35.98 9.16 -2.19
CA ASP A 153 36.46 7.78 -2.32
C ASP A 153 36.96 7.18 -1.00
N THR A 154 37.03 5.86 -0.92
CA THR A 154 37.52 5.13 0.27
C THR A 154 39.02 5.34 0.57
N GLY A 155 39.75 6.09 -0.26
CA GLY A 155 41.11 6.58 0.00
C GLY A 155 41.15 7.98 0.61
N GLY A 156 40.02 8.66 0.73
CA GLY A 156 39.89 10.01 1.29
C GLY A 156 39.93 11.15 0.27
N ASN A 157 39.87 10.87 -1.04
CA ASN A 157 39.90 11.91 -2.07
C ASN A 157 38.47 12.32 -2.49
N ASN A 158 38.25 13.62 -2.66
CA ASN A 158 36.99 14.19 -3.14
C ASN A 158 37.01 14.34 -4.67
N HIS A 159 36.00 13.78 -5.35
CA HIS A 159 35.81 13.90 -6.80
C HIS A 159 34.50 14.68 -7.07
N PHE A 160 34.60 15.96 -7.45
CA PHE A 160 33.42 16.83 -7.61
C PHE A 160 33.42 17.70 -8.86
N PHE A 161 32.23 18.13 -9.28
CA PHE A 161 32.02 19.25 -10.20
C PHE A 161 30.64 19.88 -10.00
N PHE A 162 30.44 21.06 -10.61
CA PHE A 162 29.19 21.84 -10.53
C PHE A 162 28.47 21.89 -11.88
N SER A 163 27.12 21.96 -11.86
CA SER A 163 26.29 22.10 -13.05
C SER A 163 26.53 23.41 -13.82
N ASP A 164 26.24 23.45 -15.12
CA ASP A 164 26.34 24.62 -15.99
C ASP A 164 25.53 25.81 -15.41
N PRO A 165 26.13 26.98 -15.15
CA PRO A 165 25.42 28.16 -14.65
C PRO A 165 24.37 28.72 -15.63
N ASN A 166 24.37 28.30 -16.90
CA ASN A 166 23.38 28.69 -17.91
C ASN A 166 22.11 27.80 -17.87
N LEU A 167 22.10 26.74 -17.06
CA LEU A 167 20.93 25.90 -16.78
C LEU A 167 20.61 25.95 -15.26
N PRO A 168 20.23 27.12 -14.72
CA PRO A 168 20.01 27.29 -13.28
C PRO A 168 18.70 26.62 -12.80
N LEU A 169 18.70 26.19 -11.54
CA LEU A 169 17.45 25.89 -10.83
C LEU A 169 16.66 27.18 -10.60
N THR A 170 15.33 27.11 -10.67
CA THR A 170 14.45 28.25 -10.36
C THR A 170 13.79 28.10 -8.97
N PRO A 171 13.81 29.14 -8.11
CA PRO A 171 13.20 29.06 -6.78
C PRO A 171 11.72 28.71 -6.81
N ASN A 172 11.29 27.87 -5.86
CA ASN A 172 9.91 27.46 -5.60
C ASN A 172 9.22 26.67 -6.74
N VAL A 173 10.00 26.16 -7.71
CA VAL A 173 9.53 25.28 -8.80
C VAL A 173 10.09 23.86 -8.59
N TYR A 174 9.29 22.83 -8.91
CA TYR A 174 9.78 21.43 -8.94
C TYR A 174 10.58 21.15 -10.21
N HIS A 175 11.89 21.01 -10.05
CA HIS A 175 12.83 20.49 -11.06
C HIS A 175 13.13 19.02 -10.78
N HIS A 176 13.32 18.22 -11.83
CA HIS A 176 13.98 16.91 -11.67
C HIS A 176 15.48 17.13 -11.65
N VAL A 177 16.17 16.50 -10.72
CA VAL A 177 17.62 16.59 -10.58
C VAL A 177 18.20 15.19 -10.45
N ALA A 178 19.31 14.94 -11.15
CA ALA A 178 20.03 13.69 -11.04
C ALA A 178 21.54 13.91 -11.05
N ALA A 179 22.26 13.10 -10.30
CA ALA A 179 23.70 12.90 -10.42
C ALA A 179 23.98 11.43 -10.70
N THR A 180 24.61 11.13 -11.84
CA THR A 180 25.05 9.79 -12.21
C THR A 180 26.57 9.71 -12.19
N TYR A 181 27.09 8.50 -11.94
CA TYR A 181 28.48 8.12 -12.17
C TYR A 181 28.53 6.67 -12.63
N ASP A 182 29.11 6.44 -13.81
CA ASP A 182 29.43 5.10 -14.31
C ASP A 182 30.90 4.76 -14.05
N LYS A 183 31.13 3.67 -13.30
CA LYS A 183 32.48 3.21 -12.94
C LYS A 183 33.21 2.55 -14.11
N ALA A 184 32.52 2.11 -15.17
CA ALA A 184 33.18 1.49 -16.32
C ALA A 184 33.89 2.52 -17.22
N SER A 185 33.26 3.67 -17.46
CA SER A 185 33.82 4.81 -18.21
C SER A 185 34.55 5.84 -17.32
N GLY A 186 34.25 5.86 -16.02
CA GLY A 186 34.70 6.88 -15.07
C GLY A 186 33.97 8.22 -15.21
N ILE A 187 32.89 8.28 -15.99
CA ILE A 187 32.15 9.51 -16.29
C ILE A 187 31.07 9.75 -15.24
N ALA A 188 31.05 10.96 -14.69
CA ALA A 188 29.95 11.51 -13.90
C ALA A 188 29.18 12.58 -14.69
N VAL A 189 27.88 12.70 -14.45
CA VAL A 189 26.97 13.64 -15.12
C VAL A 189 25.96 14.22 -14.11
N ILE A 190 25.69 15.52 -14.18
CA ILE A 190 24.54 16.15 -13.52
C ILE A 190 23.46 16.42 -14.57
N TYR A 191 22.21 16.10 -14.27
CA TYR A 191 21.05 16.43 -15.08
C TYR A 191 20.10 17.37 -14.33
N ILE A 192 19.47 18.28 -15.08
CA ILE A 192 18.36 19.12 -14.64
C ILE A 192 17.25 18.95 -15.68
N ASP A 193 16.04 18.57 -15.24
CA ASP A 193 14.87 18.26 -16.08
C ASP A 193 15.18 17.36 -17.29
N GLY A 194 16.08 16.38 -17.10
CA GLY A 194 16.48 15.40 -18.12
C GLY A 194 17.51 15.90 -19.14
N VAL A 195 17.91 17.17 -19.05
CA VAL A 195 18.99 17.76 -19.84
C VAL A 195 20.31 17.55 -19.13
N ASN A 196 21.34 17.09 -19.85
CA ASN A 196 22.71 17.04 -19.32
C ASN A 196 23.17 18.47 -19.01
N SER A 197 23.36 18.76 -17.73
CA SER A 197 23.73 20.06 -17.20
C SER A 197 25.19 20.08 -16.72
N GLY A 198 26.04 19.19 -17.23
CA GLY A 198 27.47 19.13 -16.93
C GLY A 198 27.97 17.71 -16.75
N SER A 199 29.20 17.44 -17.20
CA SER A 199 29.83 16.13 -17.05
C SER A 199 31.34 16.26 -16.84
N GLN A 200 31.90 15.34 -16.07
CA GLN A 200 33.32 15.26 -15.72
C GLN A 200 33.77 13.80 -15.75
N ASN A 201 35.00 13.52 -16.19
CA ASN A 201 35.61 12.21 -16.02
C ASN A 201 36.48 12.21 -14.76
N PHE A 202 36.19 11.28 -13.84
CA PHE A 202 36.94 11.01 -12.60
C PHE A 202 37.80 9.74 -12.69
N GLY A 203 37.59 8.90 -13.72
CA GLY A 203 38.21 7.59 -13.88
C GLY A 203 37.53 6.48 -13.06
N GLY A 204 37.55 5.24 -13.55
CA GLY A 204 36.81 4.11 -12.94
C GLY A 204 37.44 3.45 -11.70
N ASN A 205 38.61 3.91 -11.26
CA ASN A 205 39.51 3.14 -10.39
C ASN A 205 39.27 3.31 -8.88
N PHE A 206 38.14 3.90 -8.46
CA PHE A 206 37.84 4.15 -7.04
C PHE A 206 36.49 3.58 -6.60
N THR A 207 36.32 3.46 -5.27
CA THR A 207 35.10 3.00 -4.61
C THR A 207 34.55 4.16 -3.80
N ILE A 208 33.27 4.49 -3.97
CA ILE A 208 32.64 5.64 -3.30
C ILE A 208 32.39 5.28 -1.83
N SER A 209 32.67 6.19 -0.92
CA SER A 209 32.48 6.00 0.51
C SER A 209 31.00 6.17 0.89
N THR A 210 30.26 5.07 0.84
CA THR A 210 28.81 4.98 1.14
C THR A 210 28.53 4.04 2.31
N ALA A 211 29.49 3.86 3.23
CA ALA A 211 29.38 2.91 4.34
C ALA A 211 28.68 3.48 5.59
N SER A 212 28.45 4.79 5.65
CA SER A 212 27.80 5.50 6.75
C SER A 212 26.27 5.53 6.59
N ASN A 213 25.58 6.15 7.54
CA ASN A 213 24.16 6.52 7.40
C ASN A 213 23.94 7.41 6.16
N PHE A 214 22.81 7.23 5.49
CA PHE A 214 22.35 8.06 4.38
C PHE A 214 21.44 9.17 4.91
N ASN A 215 21.93 10.40 4.89
CA ASN A 215 21.19 11.59 5.31
C ASN A 215 20.50 12.23 4.11
N ILE A 216 19.30 12.76 4.32
CA ILE A 216 18.46 13.42 3.32
C ILE A 216 18.03 14.76 3.90
N GLY A 217 18.28 15.86 3.18
CA GLY A 217 17.96 17.21 3.65
C GLY A 217 18.96 17.86 4.61
N ARG A 218 20.08 17.18 4.94
CA ARG A 218 21.20 17.70 5.76
C ARG A 218 22.50 16.94 5.46
N PRO A 219 23.68 17.49 5.81
CA PRO A 219 24.89 16.70 6.00
C PRO A 219 24.92 16.01 7.37
N GLN A 220 25.78 15.01 7.56
CA GLN A 220 25.94 14.34 8.86
C GLN A 220 26.41 15.31 9.96
N GLN A 221 27.36 16.20 9.66
CA GLN A 221 27.88 17.23 10.56
C GLN A 221 27.40 18.62 10.10
N ALA A 222 26.72 19.35 10.97
CA ALA A 222 26.23 20.71 10.70
C ALA A 222 27.33 21.76 10.92
N GLY A 223 27.27 22.87 10.18
CA GLY A 223 28.26 23.95 10.24
C GLY A 223 29.47 23.67 9.33
N LEU A 224 29.24 23.02 8.18
CA LEU A 224 30.25 22.68 7.17
C LEU A 224 30.11 23.50 5.87
N SER A 225 29.08 24.32 5.74
CA SER A 225 29.05 25.45 4.81
C SER A 225 30.31 26.31 4.92
N PRO A 226 30.79 26.91 3.81
CA PRO A 226 31.83 27.95 3.84
C PRO A 226 31.49 29.21 4.64
N ASP A 227 30.23 29.38 5.08
CA ASP A 227 29.76 30.47 5.93
C ASP A 227 29.50 30.06 7.41
N GLY A 228 29.53 28.76 7.72
CA GLY A 228 29.42 28.22 9.08
C GLY A 228 27.99 28.10 9.63
N ALA A 229 26.95 28.27 8.80
CA ALA A 229 25.56 28.05 9.17
C ALA A 229 25.15 26.55 9.14
N PRO A 230 24.03 26.18 9.79
CA PRO A 230 23.44 24.84 9.65
C PRO A 230 22.94 24.57 8.22
N ASP A 231 23.36 23.45 7.66
CA ASP A 231 23.37 23.12 6.23
C ASP A 231 22.09 22.42 5.72
N PHE A 232 20.93 22.84 6.21
CA PHE A 232 19.65 22.17 5.96
C PHE A 232 19.02 22.55 4.62
N PHE A 233 18.34 21.59 4.00
CA PHE A 233 17.53 21.82 2.81
C PHE A 233 16.31 22.68 3.17
N ALA A 234 16.05 23.72 2.38
CA ALA A 234 14.90 24.60 2.56
C ALA A 234 13.97 24.44 1.34
N GLY A 235 12.88 23.68 1.48
CA GLY A 235 12.05 23.33 0.33
C GLY A 235 11.28 22.03 0.47
N ALA A 236 11.15 21.29 -0.63
CA ALA A 236 10.58 19.95 -0.68
C ALA A 236 11.42 18.98 -1.52
N ILE A 237 11.42 17.70 -1.13
CA ILE A 237 12.02 16.58 -1.86
C ILE A 237 10.96 15.49 -2.06
N ASP A 238 10.92 14.93 -3.27
CA ASP A 238 9.92 13.98 -3.77
C ASP A 238 10.60 12.91 -4.66
N GLU A 239 10.06 11.69 -4.69
CA GLU A 239 10.51 10.56 -5.51
C GLU A 239 12.02 10.21 -5.40
N LEU A 240 12.67 10.56 -4.29
CA LEU A 240 14.13 10.41 -4.11
C LEU A 240 14.55 8.95 -4.25
N SER A 241 15.41 8.68 -5.21
CA SER A 241 15.77 7.34 -5.67
C SER A 241 17.29 7.16 -5.75
N VAL A 242 17.77 6.01 -5.29
CA VAL A 242 19.20 5.65 -5.21
C VAL A 242 19.45 4.37 -6.01
N TYR A 243 20.45 4.38 -6.89
CA TYR A 243 20.84 3.24 -7.74
C TYR A 243 22.32 2.88 -7.56
N ASN A 244 22.66 1.60 -7.62
CA ASN A 244 24.05 1.09 -7.51
C ASN A 244 24.85 1.09 -8.83
N ARG A 245 24.42 1.92 -9.78
CA ARG A 245 25.05 2.15 -11.09
C ARG A 245 24.73 3.55 -11.62
N GLY A 246 25.47 4.00 -12.63
CA GLY A 246 25.04 5.10 -13.48
C GLY A 246 23.79 4.72 -14.30
N LEU A 247 22.81 5.62 -14.34
CA LEU A 247 21.72 5.61 -15.34
C LEU A 247 22.16 6.33 -16.62
N SER A 248 21.60 5.94 -17.77
CA SER A 248 21.84 6.63 -19.05
C SER A 248 20.99 7.90 -19.19
N SER A 249 21.32 8.74 -20.18
CA SER A 249 20.52 9.93 -20.53
C SER A 249 19.07 9.58 -20.86
N GLU A 250 18.84 8.44 -21.51
CA GLU A 250 17.52 7.97 -21.94
C GLU A 250 16.71 7.46 -20.74
N GLU A 251 17.36 6.83 -19.76
CA GLU A 251 16.72 6.40 -18.51
C GLU A 251 16.29 7.60 -17.66
N ILE A 252 17.17 8.61 -17.50
CA ILE A 252 16.84 9.86 -16.81
C ILE A 252 15.72 10.62 -17.55
N GLN A 253 15.79 10.76 -18.87
CA GLN A 253 14.73 11.40 -19.65
C GLN A 253 13.39 10.66 -19.56
N SER A 254 13.40 9.33 -19.44
CA SER A 254 12.19 8.54 -19.21
C SER A 254 11.55 8.86 -17.84
N ILE A 255 12.38 8.98 -16.78
CA ILE A 255 11.93 9.37 -15.43
C ILE A 255 11.32 10.78 -15.41
N VAL A 256 11.83 11.70 -16.21
CA VAL A 256 11.26 13.06 -16.35
C VAL A 256 9.96 13.05 -17.16
N ALA A 257 9.92 12.29 -18.27
CA ALA A 257 8.81 12.28 -19.22
C ALA A 257 7.50 11.70 -18.65
N VAL A 258 7.58 10.77 -17.69
CA VAL A 258 6.38 10.23 -17.01
C VAL A 258 5.74 11.25 -16.04
N GLY A 259 6.47 12.29 -15.65
CA GLY A 259 5.95 13.44 -14.90
C GLY A 259 5.19 13.05 -13.64
N THR A 260 3.96 13.53 -13.51
CA THR A 260 3.11 13.33 -12.31
C THR A 260 2.59 11.91 -12.13
N ALA A 261 2.78 11.01 -13.10
CA ALA A 261 2.45 9.59 -12.96
C ALA A 261 3.59 8.77 -12.32
N GLY A 262 4.78 9.36 -12.20
CA GLY A 262 5.91 8.83 -11.43
C GLY A 262 6.44 7.47 -11.90
N LYS A 263 7.30 6.88 -11.05
CA LYS A 263 7.69 5.47 -11.19
C LYS A 263 6.54 4.61 -10.68
N CYS A 264 6.39 3.41 -11.22
CA CYS A 264 5.43 2.47 -10.67
C CYS A 264 5.86 2.10 -9.26
N ALA A 265 4.93 2.26 -8.30
CA ALA A 265 5.02 1.54 -7.04
C ALA A 265 5.28 0.05 -7.38
N PRO A 266 6.22 -0.62 -6.70
CA PRO A 266 6.45 -2.02 -6.97
C PRO A 266 5.16 -2.81 -6.72
N ALA A 267 5.02 -3.94 -7.44
CA ALA A 267 3.95 -4.89 -7.13
C ALA A 267 3.96 -5.17 -5.62
N PRO A 268 2.79 -5.13 -4.93
CA PRO A 268 2.73 -5.07 -3.48
C PRO A 268 3.61 -6.15 -2.89
N THR A 269 4.59 -5.72 -2.08
CA THR A 269 5.62 -6.59 -1.50
C THR A 269 4.93 -7.82 -0.94
N PRO A 270 5.31 -9.05 -1.36
CA PRO A 270 4.64 -10.25 -0.91
C PRO A 270 4.61 -10.22 0.61
N SER A 271 3.42 -10.38 1.20
CA SER A 271 3.21 -10.35 2.65
C SER A 271 4.32 -11.15 3.32
N PRO A 272 5.02 -10.59 4.33
CA PRO A 272 6.30 -11.13 4.78
C PRO A 272 6.17 -12.62 5.04
N THR A 273 7.01 -13.41 4.41
CA THR A 273 7.02 -14.86 4.64
C THR A 273 7.68 -15.11 5.98
N CYS A 274 7.12 -15.98 6.81
CA CYS A 274 7.77 -16.40 8.04
C CYS A 274 9.20 -16.88 7.75
N THR A 275 10.14 -16.58 8.64
CA THR A 275 11.53 -17.01 8.50
C THR A 275 11.73 -18.38 9.12
N THR A 276 12.60 -19.21 8.53
CA THR A 276 12.93 -20.51 9.12
C THR A 276 13.67 -20.30 10.44
N ARG A 277 13.11 -20.80 11.55
CA ARG A 277 13.72 -20.77 12.89
C ARG A 277 15.21 -21.12 12.82
N PRO A 278 16.13 -20.21 13.19
CA PRO A 278 17.56 -20.51 13.19
C PRO A 278 17.85 -21.72 14.06
N SER A 279 18.83 -22.55 13.66
CA SER A 279 19.16 -23.77 14.39
C SER A 279 19.61 -23.47 15.83
N GLN A 280 19.41 -24.42 16.75
CA GLN A 280 19.78 -24.27 18.17
C GLN A 280 18.98 -23.19 18.93
N LEU A 281 17.73 -22.93 18.49
CA LEU A 281 16.70 -22.26 19.28
C LEU A 281 16.35 -23.12 20.50
N VAL A 282 16.40 -22.52 21.70
CA VAL A 282 16.21 -23.18 23.00
C VAL A 282 14.82 -22.90 23.58
N SER A 283 14.41 -21.64 23.52
CA SER A 283 13.09 -21.18 23.96
C SER A 283 12.58 -20.08 23.07
N LEU A 284 11.25 -20.02 22.91
CA LEU A 284 10.53 -18.92 22.27
C LEU A 284 9.28 -18.62 23.08
N TYR A 285 9.14 -17.38 23.53
CA TYR A 285 7.97 -16.85 24.21
C TYR A 285 7.27 -15.88 23.23
N PRO A 286 6.19 -16.29 22.54
CA PRO A 286 5.51 -15.40 21.60
C PRO A 286 4.80 -14.23 22.29
N PHE A 287 4.39 -14.41 23.56
CA PHE A 287 3.56 -13.47 24.32
C PHE A 287 2.15 -13.24 23.74
N ASP A 288 1.70 -14.18 22.91
CA ASP A 288 0.40 -14.23 22.22
C ASP A 288 -0.81 -14.12 23.19
N ASN A 289 -0.67 -14.69 24.40
CA ASN A 289 -1.70 -14.78 25.45
C ASN A 289 -1.10 -14.96 26.86
N ASP A 290 0.04 -15.66 26.96
CA ASP A 290 0.76 -15.96 28.21
C ASP A 290 2.28 -15.97 27.99
N ALA A 291 3.05 -16.40 29.00
CA ALA A 291 4.51 -16.51 28.93
C ALA A 291 5.01 -17.97 28.77
N SER A 292 4.27 -18.80 28.04
CA SER A 292 4.69 -20.16 27.71
C SER A 292 5.86 -20.20 26.72
N ASP A 293 6.68 -21.25 26.82
CA ASP A 293 7.79 -21.55 25.91
C ASP A 293 7.29 -22.55 24.85
N VAL A 294 7.09 -22.08 23.61
CA VAL A 294 6.51 -22.90 22.52
C VAL A 294 7.54 -23.75 21.76
N ILE A 295 8.77 -23.84 22.28
CA ILE A 295 9.87 -24.65 21.72
C ILE A 295 10.40 -25.65 22.74
N GLY A 296 10.72 -25.16 23.94
CA GLY A 296 11.37 -25.92 24.99
C GLY A 296 10.40 -26.35 26.09
N THR A 297 10.85 -26.23 27.34
CA THR A 297 10.07 -26.49 28.55
C THR A 297 10.24 -25.38 29.59
N ASN A 298 10.92 -24.28 29.24
CA ASN A 298 11.32 -23.22 30.16
C ASN A 298 10.18 -22.21 30.42
N ASN A 299 8.93 -22.69 30.48
CA ASN A 299 7.73 -21.86 30.65
C ASN A 299 7.90 -20.84 31.81
N ALA A 300 7.62 -19.57 31.52
CA ALA A 300 7.72 -18.51 32.51
C ALA A 300 6.37 -18.27 33.21
N THR A 301 6.43 -17.96 34.50
CA THR A 301 5.27 -17.52 35.28
C THR A 301 5.12 -16.01 35.16
N LEU A 302 3.92 -15.51 34.87
CA LEU A 302 3.60 -14.08 34.88
C LEU A 302 3.33 -13.56 36.29
N PHE A 303 3.72 -12.30 36.52
CA PHE A 303 3.52 -11.54 37.75
C PHE A 303 3.06 -10.12 37.38
N GLY A 304 2.33 -9.46 38.30
CA GLY A 304 1.63 -8.20 38.01
C GLY A 304 0.34 -8.41 37.22
N THR A 305 -0.19 -7.34 36.61
CA THR A 305 -1.38 -7.39 35.74
C THR A 305 -0.99 -7.04 34.31
N THR A 306 -0.69 -8.05 33.49
CA THR A 306 -0.36 -7.87 32.07
C THR A 306 -1.59 -7.77 31.20
N SER A 307 -1.54 -6.91 30.18
CA SER A 307 -2.55 -6.83 29.11
C SER A 307 -2.07 -7.56 27.87
N VAL A 308 -2.97 -8.22 27.15
CA VAL A 308 -2.71 -8.70 25.78
C VAL A 308 -3.05 -7.58 24.80
N VAL A 309 -2.14 -7.28 23.88
CA VAL A 309 -2.25 -6.23 22.87
C VAL A 309 -1.90 -6.77 21.48
N ALA A 310 -2.12 -5.98 20.42
CA ALA A 310 -1.66 -6.35 19.08
C ALA A 310 -0.12 -6.40 19.04
N GLY A 311 0.41 -7.55 18.62
CA GLY A 311 1.84 -7.80 18.51
C GLY A 311 2.46 -7.15 17.29
N LYS A 312 3.77 -7.37 17.14
CA LYS A 312 4.39 -7.44 15.82
C LYS A 312 3.89 -8.69 15.09
N VAL A 313 3.91 -9.85 15.77
CA VAL A 313 3.58 -11.18 15.25
C VAL A 313 2.40 -11.74 16.04
N GLY A 314 1.18 -11.53 15.56
CA GLY A 314 -0.03 -11.94 16.29
C GLY A 314 -0.32 -11.00 17.46
N ASN A 315 -0.23 -11.49 18.69
CA ASN A 315 -0.45 -10.73 19.93
C ASN A 315 0.86 -10.58 20.74
N ALA A 316 0.89 -9.58 21.62
CA ALA A 316 1.99 -9.32 22.55
C ALA A 316 1.48 -9.09 23.99
N LEU A 317 2.38 -9.17 24.97
CA LEU A 317 2.10 -8.72 26.34
C LEU A 317 2.64 -7.31 26.58
N GLN A 318 1.79 -6.43 27.10
CA GLN A 318 2.18 -5.11 27.60
C GLN A 318 2.67 -5.20 29.05
N PHE A 319 3.81 -4.56 29.32
CA PHE A 319 4.44 -4.43 30.63
C PHE A 319 4.30 -2.98 31.13
N ASP A 320 3.98 -2.82 32.41
CA ASP A 320 3.52 -1.57 33.05
C ASP A 320 4.63 -0.66 33.59
N GLY A 321 5.91 -1.00 33.38
CA GLY A 321 7.04 -0.23 33.89
C GLY A 321 7.21 -0.20 35.41
N SER A 322 6.49 -1.02 36.20
CA SER A 322 6.55 -0.94 37.66
C SER A 322 6.30 -2.24 38.46
N SER A 323 5.53 -3.19 37.91
CA SER A 323 5.09 -4.38 38.64
C SER A 323 4.99 -5.65 37.78
N THR A 324 4.76 -5.53 36.47
CA THR A 324 4.61 -6.68 35.57
C THR A 324 5.94 -7.27 35.16
N TYR A 325 6.07 -8.60 35.21
CA TYR A 325 7.21 -9.32 34.66
C TYR A 325 6.88 -10.80 34.44
N ALA A 326 7.68 -11.49 33.64
CA ALA A 326 7.68 -12.95 33.58
C ALA A 326 8.94 -13.53 34.24
N LYS A 327 8.86 -14.73 34.81
CA LYS A 327 10.04 -15.45 35.32
C LYS A 327 10.02 -16.93 34.97
N ALA A 328 11.02 -17.40 34.22
CA ALA A 328 11.32 -18.82 34.06
C ALA A 328 12.29 -19.27 35.17
N ASN A 329 12.05 -20.45 35.75
CA ASN A 329 12.93 -20.99 36.79
C ASN A 329 14.21 -21.59 36.18
N ALA A 330 15.32 -21.51 36.90
CA ALA A 330 16.61 -22.08 36.51
C ALA A 330 16.50 -23.55 36.06
N SER A 331 17.07 -23.87 34.90
CA SER A 331 17.04 -25.22 34.34
C SER A 331 18.30 -25.48 33.49
N SER A 332 18.64 -26.76 33.28
CA SER A 332 19.77 -27.14 32.42
C SER A 332 19.53 -26.88 30.93
N SER A 333 18.28 -26.62 30.51
CA SER A 333 17.96 -26.13 29.17
C SER A 333 18.05 -24.61 29.08
N LEU A 334 17.76 -23.88 30.15
CA LEU A 334 17.80 -22.42 30.20
C LEU A 334 19.22 -21.83 30.36
N ASP A 335 20.19 -22.66 30.78
CA ASP A 335 21.62 -22.29 30.85
C ASP A 335 22.29 -22.25 29.45
N ILE A 336 21.79 -21.35 28.59
CA ILE A 336 22.22 -21.22 27.19
C ILE A 336 23.73 -20.92 27.05
N GLY A 337 24.34 -20.27 28.03
CA GLY A 337 25.75 -19.93 28.11
C GLY A 337 26.69 -21.03 28.59
N ALA A 338 26.16 -22.17 29.05
CA ALA A 338 26.92 -23.29 29.63
C ALA A 338 28.19 -23.67 28.85
N THR A 339 29.19 -24.24 29.53
CA THR A 339 30.53 -24.52 28.98
C THR A 339 30.53 -25.30 27.65
N ALA A 340 29.56 -26.18 27.41
CA ALA A 340 29.43 -26.96 26.18
C ALA A 340 28.92 -26.16 24.96
N ASN A 341 28.31 -25.00 25.18
CA ASN A 341 27.67 -24.20 24.14
C ASN A 341 28.67 -23.20 23.52
N PRO A 342 28.72 -23.04 22.18
CA PRO A 342 29.71 -22.19 21.51
C PRO A 342 29.43 -20.67 21.63
N GLY A 343 28.25 -20.27 22.11
CA GLY A 343 27.88 -18.87 22.26
C GLY A 343 26.48 -18.72 22.85
N ILE A 344 25.92 -17.52 22.81
CA ILE A 344 24.53 -17.24 23.14
C ILE A 344 23.93 -16.23 22.14
N THR A 345 22.60 -16.26 22.00
CA THR A 345 21.82 -15.16 21.45
C THR A 345 20.54 -14.96 22.25
N ILE A 346 20.19 -13.70 22.50
CA ILE A 346 18.90 -13.24 23.01
C ILE A 346 18.35 -12.29 21.94
N GLU A 347 17.15 -12.53 21.42
CA GLU A 347 16.50 -11.63 20.46
C GLU A 347 14.97 -11.62 20.61
N GLY A 348 14.31 -10.56 20.17
CA GLY A 348 12.85 -10.44 20.18
C GLY A 348 12.37 -9.09 19.68
N TRP A 349 11.05 -8.91 19.62
CA TRP A 349 10.45 -7.61 19.31
C TRP A 349 10.07 -6.88 20.59
N ILE A 350 10.39 -5.59 20.67
CA ILE A 350 9.97 -4.71 21.76
C ILE A 350 9.32 -3.44 21.21
N LYS A 351 8.31 -2.93 21.90
CA LYS A 351 7.71 -1.61 21.65
C LYS A 351 7.76 -0.78 22.93
N PRO A 352 8.93 -0.21 23.28
CA PRO A 352 9.12 0.50 24.54
C PRO A 352 8.35 1.83 24.56
N GLU A 353 7.54 2.05 25.59
CA GLU A 353 6.91 3.36 25.85
C GLU A 353 7.93 4.35 26.44
N SER A 354 8.96 3.85 27.14
CA SER A 354 10.09 4.63 27.66
C SER A 354 11.45 4.02 27.25
N ILE A 355 12.37 4.88 26.84
CA ILE A 355 13.75 4.54 26.43
C ILE A 355 14.83 5.38 27.15
N SER A 356 14.43 6.18 28.14
CA SER A 356 15.33 6.94 29.01
C SER A 356 15.74 6.12 30.23
N GLY A 357 17.02 6.13 30.62
CA GLY A 357 17.51 5.27 31.69
C GLY A 357 17.69 3.82 31.24
N PHE A 358 17.74 2.89 32.20
CA PHE A 358 17.87 1.45 31.97
C PHE A 358 16.53 0.74 32.21
N HIS A 359 16.05 -0.09 31.27
CA HIS A 359 14.92 -0.99 31.50
C HIS A 359 15.27 -2.41 31.07
N ALA A 360 14.94 -3.41 31.89
CA ALA A 360 15.36 -4.79 31.68
C ALA A 360 14.44 -5.56 30.72
N ILE A 361 14.98 -5.93 29.57
CA ILE A 361 14.29 -6.78 28.59
C ILE A 361 14.37 -8.24 29.07
N ALA A 362 15.59 -8.74 29.28
CA ALA A 362 15.87 -10.06 29.83
C ALA A 362 17.10 -10.00 30.75
N GLU A 363 17.01 -10.59 31.95
CA GLU A 363 18.12 -10.70 32.91
C GLU A 363 18.07 -12.04 33.66
N TRP A 364 19.17 -12.80 33.62
CA TRP A 364 19.38 -13.94 34.51
C TRP A 364 19.82 -13.47 35.90
N GLY A 365 19.37 -14.15 36.97
CA GLY A 365 19.89 -13.93 38.32
C GLY A 365 19.13 -14.70 39.40
N ASP A 366 19.63 -14.69 40.63
CA ASP A 366 19.01 -15.36 41.78
C ASP A 366 18.37 -14.38 42.80
N GLY A 367 18.36 -13.08 42.45
CA GLY A 367 17.90 -11.98 43.32
C GLY A 367 19.00 -11.35 44.18
N LEU A 368 20.18 -11.98 44.26
CA LEU A 368 21.39 -11.44 44.90
C LEU A 368 22.50 -11.19 43.87
N ASN A 369 22.72 -12.18 43.01
CA ASN A 369 23.68 -12.23 41.92
C ASN A 369 22.98 -11.93 40.59
N ILE A 370 23.68 -11.18 39.73
CA ILE A 370 23.25 -10.82 38.37
C ILE A 370 24.04 -11.69 37.38
N GLY A 371 23.33 -12.29 36.42
CA GLY A 371 23.87 -13.04 35.29
C GLY A 371 23.82 -12.23 33.99
N VAL A 372 23.69 -12.91 32.85
CA VAL A 372 23.57 -12.24 31.53
C VAL A 372 22.32 -11.36 31.50
N ALA A 373 22.44 -10.17 30.91
CA ALA A 373 21.31 -9.25 30.74
C ALA A 373 21.38 -8.41 29.46
N LEU A 374 20.20 -8.07 28.94
CA LEU A 374 19.96 -7.14 27.84
C LEU A 374 18.94 -6.08 28.31
N TYR A 375 19.30 -4.81 28.18
CA TYR A 375 18.53 -3.65 28.62
C TYR A 375 18.30 -2.67 27.47
N THR A 376 17.21 -1.91 27.48
CA THR A 376 17.20 -0.58 26.82
C THR A 376 18.08 0.37 27.61
N PHE A 377 18.82 1.26 26.93
CA PHE A 377 19.65 2.28 27.59
C PHE A 377 19.71 3.57 26.78
N ASN A 378 19.05 4.64 27.24
CA ASN A 378 19.14 6.01 26.70
C ASN A 378 19.05 6.08 25.15
N ASN A 379 17.90 5.69 24.60
CA ASN A 379 17.62 5.54 23.16
C ASN A 379 18.42 4.44 22.45
N GLY A 380 19.22 3.66 23.18
CA GLY A 380 20.03 2.56 22.69
C GLY A 380 19.78 1.27 23.47
N LEU A 381 20.77 0.37 23.45
CA LEU A 381 20.76 -0.90 24.17
C LEU A 381 22.03 -1.01 25.05
N SER A 382 21.95 -1.79 26.13
CA SER A 382 23.08 -2.11 27.01
C SER A 382 23.08 -3.58 27.34
N VAL A 383 24.26 -4.19 27.38
CA VAL A 383 24.43 -5.62 27.62
C VAL A 383 25.42 -5.88 28.74
N ARG A 384 25.12 -6.88 29.58
CA ARG A 384 26.01 -7.38 30.62
C ARG A 384 26.15 -8.88 30.48
N LEU A 385 27.38 -9.37 30.56
CA LEU A 385 27.73 -10.79 30.49
C LEU A 385 28.71 -11.11 31.63
N PRO A 386 28.25 -11.21 32.88
CA PRO A 386 29.08 -11.63 34.01
C PRO A 386 29.64 -13.04 33.79
N ASP A 387 30.89 -13.26 34.18
CA ASP A 387 31.53 -14.58 34.08
C ASP A 387 31.57 -15.34 35.41
N ALA A 388 31.79 -16.65 35.32
CA ALA A 388 31.89 -17.53 36.50
C ALA A 388 33.16 -17.29 37.37
N GLY A 389 34.07 -16.40 36.95
CA GLY A 389 35.18 -15.90 37.76
C GLY A 389 34.81 -14.64 38.58
N GLY A 390 33.63 -14.08 38.36
CA GLY A 390 33.13 -12.86 39.01
C GLY A 390 33.46 -11.56 38.27
N ASN A 391 34.04 -11.62 37.06
CA ASN A 391 34.28 -10.41 36.27
C ASN A 391 32.97 -9.95 35.60
N GLN A 392 32.87 -8.63 35.38
CA GLN A 392 31.75 -8.00 34.70
C GLN A 392 32.19 -7.59 33.29
N HIS A 393 31.63 -8.24 32.26
CA HIS A 393 31.81 -7.86 30.86
C HIS A 393 30.54 -7.20 30.33
N GLY A 394 30.65 -6.29 29.37
CA GLY A 394 29.48 -5.59 28.83
C GLY A 394 29.82 -4.27 28.17
N PHE A 395 28.88 -3.74 27.39
CA PHE A 395 29.00 -2.45 26.70
C PHE A 395 27.60 -1.90 26.36
N ASN A 396 27.56 -0.67 25.86
CA ASN A 396 26.37 -0.02 25.34
C ASN A 396 26.46 0.10 23.82
N SER A 397 25.32 0.23 23.14
CA SER A 397 25.29 0.62 21.74
C SER A 397 26.04 1.95 21.49
N ASN A 398 26.46 2.14 20.24
CA ASN A 398 27.08 3.36 19.73
C ASN A 398 26.20 4.60 19.98
N SER A 399 26.78 5.80 19.81
CA SER A 399 26.12 7.09 20.12
C SER A 399 24.97 7.51 19.18
N ASP A 400 24.64 6.69 18.18
CA ASP A 400 23.44 6.86 17.34
C ASP A 400 22.27 6.10 18.00
N PRO A 401 21.05 6.68 18.09
CA PRO A 401 19.91 6.01 18.69
C PRO A 401 19.57 4.72 17.93
N ALA A 402 19.35 3.64 18.67
CA ALA A 402 18.93 2.33 18.17
C ALA A 402 17.42 2.09 18.34
N LEU A 403 16.76 2.86 19.21
CA LEU A 403 15.35 2.73 19.56
C LEU A 403 14.63 4.08 19.45
N THR A 404 13.36 4.02 19.06
CA THR A 404 12.38 5.10 19.15
C THR A 404 11.19 4.65 20.00
N PRO A 405 10.55 5.54 20.78
CA PRO A 405 9.50 5.13 21.70
C PRO A 405 8.19 4.88 20.95
N ASN A 406 7.40 3.92 21.43
CA ASN A 406 6.10 3.50 20.87
C ASN A 406 6.15 2.83 19.48
N VAL A 407 7.34 2.47 18.97
CA VAL A 407 7.54 1.73 17.71
C VAL A 407 8.08 0.33 18.02
N TYR A 408 7.63 -0.69 17.27
CA TYR A 408 8.17 -2.05 17.37
C TYR A 408 9.55 -2.15 16.71
N HIS A 409 10.59 -2.32 17.53
CA HIS A 409 11.96 -2.60 17.13
C HIS A 409 12.29 -4.08 17.37
N HIS A 410 13.02 -4.71 16.44
CA HIS A 410 13.68 -6.00 16.72
C HIS A 410 14.99 -5.71 17.43
N VAL A 411 15.30 -6.42 18.50
CA VAL A 411 16.53 -6.20 19.28
C VAL A 411 17.24 -7.51 19.53
N ALA A 412 18.58 -7.49 19.51
CA ALA A 412 19.36 -8.69 19.82
C ALA A 412 20.71 -8.41 20.51
N LEU A 413 21.13 -9.36 21.33
CA LEU A 413 22.50 -9.57 21.78
C LEU A 413 22.97 -10.92 21.25
N THR A 414 24.08 -10.95 20.52
CA THR A 414 24.82 -12.18 20.21
C THR A 414 26.17 -12.18 20.94
N TYR A 415 26.67 -13.34 21.33
CA TYR A 415 28.03 -13.52 21.85
C TYR A 415 28.61 -14.87 21.40
N ASP A 416 29.72 -14.82 20.69
CA ASP A 416 30.50 -16.00 20.27
C ASP A 416 31.65 -16.24 21.26
N LYS A 417 31.60 -17.37 21.98
CA LYS A 417 32.62 -17.78 22.96
C LYS A 417 33.89 -18.34 22.29
N VAL A 418 33.87 -18.58 20.97
CA VAL A 418 35.04 -19.05 20.20
C VAL A 418 35.94 -17.87 19.84
N THR A 419 35.38 -16.76 19.35
CA THR A 419 36.14 -15.54 19.02
C THR A 419 36.22 -14.53 20.17
N GLY A 420 35.29 -14.58 21.13
CA GLY A 420 35.14 -13.60 22.21
C GLY A 420 34.37 -12.33 21.78
N VAL A 421 33.75 -12.34 20.61
CA VAL A 421 33.02 -11.20 20.04
C VAL A 421 31.56 -11.22 20.49
N ALA A 422 31.11 -10.11 21.06
CA ALA A 422 29.70 -9.84 21.34
C ALA A 422 29.21 -8.65 20.50
N THR A 423 27.97 -8.72 20.03
CA THR A 423 27.34 -7.70 19.17
C THR A 423 25.92 -7.40 19.63
N ILE A 424 25.59 -6.10 19.62
CA ILE A 424 24.26 -5.54 19.80
C ILE A 424 23.66 -5.24 18.43
N TYR A 425 22.43 -5.68 18.19
CA TYR A 425 21.64 -5.33 17.01
C TYR A 425 20.33 -4.64 17.40
N ALA A 426 19.87 -3.73 16.53
CA ALA A 426 18.49 -3.26 16.47
C ALA A 426 18.04 -3.21 15.01
N ASP A 427 16.81 -3.65 14.72
CA ASP A 427 16.21 -3.68 13.38
C ASP A 427 17.08 -4.34 12.29
N GLY A 428 17.72 -5.46 12.63
CA GLY A 428 18.69 -6.16 11.77
C GLY A 428 20.09 -5.52 11.71
N ILE A 429 20.21 -4.24 12.07
CA ILE A 429 21.40 -3.41 11.94
C ILE A 429 22.29 -3.55 13.18
N GLU A 430 23.61 -3.54 12.97
CA GLU A 430 24.61 -3.58 14.03
C GLU A 430 24.73 -2.22 14.73
N HIS A 431 24.38 -2.17 16.02
CA HIS A 431 24.49 -0.97 16.85
C HIS A 431 25.69 -1.00 17.81
N GLY A 432 26.50 -2.06 17.82
CA GLY A 432 27.83 -2.07 18.43
C GLY A 432 28.43 -3.47 18.58
N THR A 433 29.71 -3.63 18.26
CA THR A 433 30.45 -4.88 18.40
C THR A 433 31.73 -4.67 19.22
N GLN A 434 32.01 -5.57 20.17
CA GLN A 434 33.27 -5.57 20.92
C GLN A 434 33.79 -7.00 21.11
N ASN A 435 35.11 -7.17 21.10
CA ASN A 435 35.73 -8.38 21.63
C ASN A 435 35.89 -8.22 23.15
N ILE A 436 35.09 -8.95 23.90
CA ILE A 436 35.05 -8.94 25.37
C ILE A 436 35.79 -10.15 25.98
N GLY A 437 36.57 -10.87 25.17
CA GLY A 437 37.26 -12.09 25.57
C GLY A 437 36.38 -13.34 25.61
N THR A 438 37.00 -14.49 25.88
CA THR A 438 36.36 -15.81 25.84
C THR A 438 36.13 -16.36 27.25
N PHE A 439 34.87 -16.52 27.64
CA PHE A 439 34.49 -16.98 28.98
C PHE A 439 33.18 -17.79 28.96
N THR A 440 32.76 -18.31 30.12
CA THR A 440 31.42 -18.91 30.30
C THR A 440 30.54 -17.87 30.98
N PRO A 441 29.55 -17.29 30.25
CA PRO A 441 28.66 -16.27 30.80
C PRO A 441 27.62 -16.91 31.73
N LEU A 442 27.19 -16.18 32.76
CA LEU A 442 26.29 -16.70 33.80
C LEU A 442 24.82 -16.72 33.37
N THR A 443 24.34 -17.89 32.90
CA THR A 443 22.93 -18.18 32.56
C THR A 443 22.32 -19.32 33.37
N GLY A 444 23.01 -19.86 34.36
CA GLY A 444 22.53 -20.97 35.21
C GLY A 444 21.52 -20.58 36.30
N TYR A 445 20.95 -19.38 36.23
CA TYR A 445 20.02 -18.81 37.22
C TYR A 445 18.57 -18.78 36.70
N ASP A 446 17.63 -18.23 37.49
CA ASP A 446 16.30 -17.89 36.98
C ASP A 446 16.42 -16.80 35.91
N LEU A 447 15.59 -16.86 34.87
CA LEU A 447 15.46 -15.79 33.87
C LEU A 447 14.28 -14.90 34.25
N TYR A 448 14.55 -13.61 34.45
CA TYR A 448 13.54 -12.55 34.55
C TYR A 448 13.39 -11.86 33.19
N ILE A 449 12.14 -11.61 32.80
CA ILE A 449 11.76 -10.93 31.56
C ILE A 449 10.91 -9.74 31.95
N GLY A 450 11.28 -8.54 31.49
CA GLY A 450 10.62 -7.28 31.85
C GLY A 450 11.03 -6.68 33.21
N ARG A 451 12.02 -7.24 33.93
CA ARG A 451 12.58 -6.64 35.15
C ARG A 451 14.01 -7.13 35.46
N PRO A 452 14.80 -6.41 36.29
CA PRO A 452 16.02 -6.97 36.87
C PRO A 452 15.72 -8.15 37.83
N SER A 453 16.69 -9.03 38.00
CA SER A 453 16.67 -10.07 39.03
C SER A 453 16.69 -9.44 40.43
N ARG A 454 17.55 -8.45 40.64
CA ARG A 454 17.77 -7.72 41.90
C ARG A 454 17.20 -6.30 41.85
N LEU A 455 16.10 -6.07 42.57
CA LEU A 455 15.50 -4.76 42.76
C LEU A 455 16.46 -3.81 43.52
N ASN A 456 16.46 -2.52 43.17
CA ASN A 456 17.20 -1.45 43.85
C ASN A 456 18.73 -1.68 43.96
N ALA A 457 19.37 -2.12 42.86
CA ALA A 457 20.74 -2.65 42.89
C ALA A 457 21.90 -1.62 42.96
N THR A 458 21.70 -0.33 42.65
CA THR A 458 22.77 0.68 42.52
C THR A 458 22.42 2.04 43.15
N PRO A 459 23.43 2.84 43.56
CA PRO A 459 23.22 4.22 44.04
C PRO A 459 22.67 5.19 42.98
N ASP A 460 22.91 4.89 41.70
CA ASP A 460 22.60 5.78 40.57
C ASP A 460 21.19 5.56 39.98
N GLY A 461 20.40 4.66 40.57
CA GLY A 461 19.24 4.04 39.92
C GLY A 461 19.65 2.78 39.16
N GLY A 462 18.92 1.69 39.39
CA GLY A 462 19.19 0.40 38.74
C GLY A 462 18.58 0.31 37.34
N PRO A 463 18.62 -0.86 36.70
CA PRO A 463 17.63 -1.18 35.68
C PRO A 463 16.24 -1.20 36.31
N ASP A 464 15.32 -0.44 35.75
CA ASP A 464 13.91 -0.49 36.12
C ASP A 464 13.18 -1.60 35.33
N PHE A 465 11.89 -1.76 35.63
CA PHE A 465 11.00 -2.64 34.89
C PHE A 465 10.84 -2.16 33.44
N PHE A 466 10.58 -3.09 32.51
CA PHE A 466 10.24 -2.74 31.14
C PHE A 466 8.86 -2.10 31.06
N PHE A 467 8.73 -1.07 30.23
CA PHE A 467 7.50 -0.32 30.00
C PHE A 467 7.18 -0.32 28.51
N GLY A 468 6.04 -0.90 28.13
CA GLY A 468 5.63 -1.15 26.75
C GLY A 468 5.51 -2.64 26.42
N ASP A 469 5.46 -2.99 25.13
CA ASP A 469 5.10 -4.35 24.68
C ASP A 469 6.33 -5.22 24.39
N MET A 470 6.24 -6.54 24.65
CA MET A 470 7.21 -7.55 24.19
C MET A 470 6.54 -8.70 23.42
N ASP A 471 7.27 -9.24 22.44
CA ASP A 471 6.78 -10.23 21.47
C ASP A 471 7.96 -11.12 20.96
N GLU A 472 7.69 -12.40 20.67
CA GLU A 472 8.61 -13.37 20.04
C GLU A 472 10.01 -13.52 20.69
N LEU A 473 10.13 -13.24 22.00
CA LEU A 473 11.40 -13.31 22.74
C LEU A 473 12.00 -14.72 22.67
N SER A 474 13.22 -14.81 22.17
CA SER A 474 13.85 -16.04 21.70
C SER A 474 15.28 -16.18 22.19
N LEU A 475 15.63 -17.39 22.62
CA LEU A 475 16.91 -17.71 23.24
C LEU A 475 17.61 -18.81 22.45
N TYR A 476 18.90 -18.64 22.17
CA TYR A 476 19.73 -19.61 21.45
C TYR A 476 21.02 -19.89 22.21
N ASN A 477 21.47 -21.14 22.24
CA ASN A 477 22.76 -21.53 22.83
C ASN A 477 23.93 -21.48 21.82
N ARG A 478 23.87 -20.51 20.89
CA ARG A 478 24.96 -20.10 20.00
C ARG A 478 24.82 -18.63 19.64
N SER A 479 25.90 -18.05 19.11
CA SER A 479 25.82 -16.79 18.38
C SER A 479 25.06 -17.00 17.05
N LEU A 480 24.11 -16.11 16.75
CA LEU A 480 23.52 -15.96 15.42
C LEU A 480 24.40 -15.03 14.58
N SER A 481 24.45 -15.27 13.27
CA SER A 481 25.08 -14.36 12.31
C SER A 481 24.21 -13.14 12.03
N SER A 482 24.81 -12.04 11.58
CA SER A 482 24.07 -10.83 11.17
C SER A 482 23.05 -11.10 10.05
N ILE A 483 23.30 -12.09 9.19
CA ILE A 483 22.34 -12.53 8.15
C ILE A 483 21.11 -13.20 8.80
N GLU A 484 21.29 -14.00 9.85
CA GLU A 484 20.19 -14.61 10.60
C GLU A 484 19.40 -13.56 11.38
N ILE A 485 20.08 -12.59 12.01
CA ILE A 485 19.42 -11.47 12.71
C ILE A 485 18.63 -10.57 11.73
N GLN A 486 19.21 -10.22 10.57
CA GLN A 486 18.48 -9.52 9.52
C GLN A 486 17.27 -10.35 9.04
N SER A 487 17.43 -11.65 8.82
CA SER A 487 16.35 -12.55 8.40
C SER A 487 15.23 -12.72 9.45
N LEU A 488 15.51 -12.41 10.72
CA LEU A 488 14.52 -12.37 11.81
C LEU A 488 13.75 -11.05 11.78
N PHE A 489 14.44 -9.91 11.66
CA PHE A 489 13.80 -8.60 11.48
C PHE A 489 12.94 -8.53 10.20
N ASP A 490 13.50 -8.97 9.06
CA ASP A 490 12.84 -8.96 7.75
C ASP A 490 11.56 -9.82 7.71
N SER A 491 11.43 -10.81 8.60
CA SER A 491 10.21 -11.62 8.76
C SER A 491 9.02 -10.82 9.30
N GLY A 492 9.27 -9.62 9.84
CA GLY A 492 8.26 -8.64 10.21
C GLY A 492 7.15 -9.24 11.08
N SER A 493 5.91 -9.14 10.59
CA SER A 493 4.70 -9.63 11.27
C SER A 493 4.37 -11.11 11.04
N ALA A 494 5.15 -11.82 10.23
CA ALA A 494 5.01 -13.27 10.05
C ALA A 494 5.99 -14.09 10.92
N GLY A 495 7.00 -13.44 11.49
CA GLY A 495 7.86 -13.99 12.52
C GLY A 495 8.54 -15.31 12.17
N LYS A 496 8.80 -16.13 13.19
CA LYS A 496 9.46 -17.43 13.08
C LYS A 496 8.48 -18.53 12.66
N CYS A 497 8.73 -19.19 11.52
CA CYS A 497 7.88 -20.28 11.02
C CYS A 497 7.66 -21.37 12.08
N GLY A 498 6.39 -21.66 12.38
CA GLY A 498 5.97 -22.70 13.30
C GLY A 498 4.47 -23.01 13.16
N PRO A 499 3.93 -23.88 14.03
CA PRO A 499 2.50 -24.05 14.15
C PRO A 499 1.90 -22.83 14.86
N GLN A 500 1.57 -21.78 14.10
CA GLN A 500 0.86 -20.62 14.66
C GLN A 500 -0.52 -21.02 15.21
N SER A 501 -0.96 -20.27 16.22
CA SER A 501 -2.33 -20.25 16.74
C SER A 501 -3.32 -20.07 15.58
N SER A 502 -4.06 -21.13 15.22
CA SER A 502 -4.84 -21.20 13.99
C SER A 502 -6.21 -20.50 14.11
N SER A 503 -6.25 -19.23 13.71
CA SER A 503 -7.44 -18.37 13.69
C SER A 503 -8.08 -18.27 12.30
N LEU A 504 -9.36 -17.93 12.25
CA LEU A 504 -10.05 -17.51 11.03
C LEU A 504 -10.53 -16.07 11.21
N ASP A 505 -10.45 -15.26 10.16
CA ASP A 505 -11.03 -13.92 10.07
C ASP A 505 -11.43 -13.68 8.60
N LEU A 506 -12.72 -13.44 8.32
CA LEU A 506 -13.25 -13.26 6.97
C LEU A 506 -13.85 -11.86 6.77
N GLY A 507 -13.00 -10.91 6.44
CA GLY A 507 -13.43 -9.59 5.97
C GLY A 507 -14.10 -9.64 4.60
N ILE A 508 -15.19 -8.90 4.42
CA ILE A 508 -15.79 -8.63 3.10
C ILE A 508 -15.81 -7.14 2.80
N THR A 509 -15.36 -6.77 1.60
CA THR A 509 -15.40 -5.40 1.07
C THR A 509 -16.15 -5.38 -0.26
N THR A 510 -16.55 -4.19 -0.71
CA THR A 510 -17.36 -4.01 -1.92
C THR A 510 -16.96 -2.74 -2.66
N SER A 511 -16.98 -2.79 -3.99
CA SER A 511 -16.97 -1.63 -4.87
C SER A 511 -18.10 -1.74 -5.89
N VAL A 512 -18.56 -0.60 -6.40
CA VAL A 512 -19.74 -0.51 -7.26
C VAL A 512 -19.46 0.42 -8.43
N SER A 513 -19.74 -0.03 -9.66
CA SER A 513 -19.46 0.76 -10.87
C SER A 513 -20.47 0.45 -12.00
N PRO A 514 -20.96 1.48 -12.73
CA PRO A 514 -20.77 2.91 -12.48
C PRO A 514 -21.58 3.39 -11.26
N ASN A 515 -21.11 4.45 -10.60
CA ASN A 515 -21.83 5.16 -9.54
C ASN A 515 -21.46 6.66 -9.61
N PRO A 516 -22.38 7.58 -9.97
CA PRO A 516 -23.78 7.32 -10.31
C PRO A 516 -23.96 6.49 -11.60
N VAL A 517 -25.12 5.85 -11.72
CA VAL A 517 -25.58 5.10 -12.90
C VAL A 517 -26.81 5.77 -13.52
N THR A 518 -27.08 5.55 -14.81
CA THR A 518 -28.32 5.98 -15.45
C THR A 518 -29.41 4.90 -15.31
N GLU A 519 -30.69 5.26 -15.17
CA GLU A 519 -31.78 4.28 -15.19
C GLU A 519 -31.70 3.34 -16.43
N TYR A 520 -32.02 2.07 -16.21
CA TYR A 520 -31.94 0.98 -17.20
C TYR A 520 -30.53 0.67 -17.75
N GLN A 521 -29.46 1.06 -17.03
CA GLN A 521 -28.11 0.54 -17.22
C GLN A 521 -27.73 -0.48 -16.15
N ASN A 522 -26.85 -1.43 -16.51
CA ASN A 522 -26.30 -2.40 -15.58
C ASN A 522 -25.26 -1.74 -14.65
N VAL A 523 -25.30 -2.12 -13.37
CA VAL A 523 -24.28 -1.85 -12.36
C VAL A 523 -23.59 -3.16 -12.02
N SER A 524 -22.26 -3.15 -12.00
CA SER A 524 -21.44 -4.24 -11.45
C SER A 524 -21.05 -3.90 -10.02
N TYR A 525 -21.43 -4.78 -9.09
CA TYR A 525 -20.88 -4.85 -7.74
C TYR A 525 -19.76 -5.88 -7.73
N THR A 526 -18.58 -5.50 -7.23
CA THR A 526 -17.45 -6.38 -7.04
C THR A 526 -17.18 -6.50 -5.54
N TYR A 527 -17.43 -7.69 -4.99
CA TYR A 527 -17.10 -8.01 -3.60
C TYR A 527 -15.74 -8.70 -3.55
N THR A 528 -14.90 -8.28 -2.61
CA THR A 528 -13.64 -8.95 -2.29
C THR A 528 -13.76 -9.50 -0.88
N ILE A 529 -13.72 -10.82 -0.78
CA ILE A 529 -13.62 -11.56 0.48
C ILE A 529 -12.14 -11.83 0.73
N THR A 530 -11.65 -11.49 1.91
CA THR A 530 -10.27 -11.68 2.34
C THR A 530 -10.25 -12.56 3.58
N ASN A 531 -9.39 -13.58 3.59
CA ASN A 531 -9.09 -14.31 4.81
C ASN A 531 -7.88 -13.67 5.51
N ASN A 532 -8.13 -12.86 6.53
CA ASN A 532 -7.08 -12.19 7.31
C ASN A 532 -6.51 -13.10 8.41
N GLY A 533 -7.12 -14.27 8.66
CA GLY A 533 -6.70 -15.23 9.68
C GLY A 533 -5.55 -16.12 9.25
N THR A 534 -4.94 -16.80 10.24
CA THR A 534 -3.77 -17.69 10.04
C THR A 534 -4.14 -19.09 9.52
N SER A 535 -5.43 -19.43 9.46
CA SER A 535 -5.94 -20.76 9.03
C SER A 535 -6.82 -20.69 7.77
N ALA A 536 -6.91 -21.79 7.03
CA ALA A 536 -7.69 -21.85 5.79
C ALA A 536 -9.20 -22.01 6.04
N ALA A 537 -10.00 -21.07 5.54
CA ALA A 537 -11.46 -21.14 5.54
C ALA A 537 -11.99 -22.27 4.64
N SER A 538 -13.11 -22.89 5.02
CA SER A 538 -13.77 -23.95 4.23
C SER A 538 -15.30 -23.83 4.19
N ASN A 539 -15.89 -24.21 3.06
CA ASN A 539 -17.32 -24.04 2.73
C ASN A 539 -17.83 -22.62 3.01
N ILE A 540 -17.11 -21.62 2.51
CA ILE A 540 -17.48 -20.21 2.66
C ILE A 540 -18.81 -19.97 1.93
N LYS A 541 -19.72 -19.26 2.59
CA LYS A 541 -20.96 -18.76 2.02
C LYS A 541 -20.99 -17.25 2.12
N ALA A 542 -21.28 -16.59 1.00
CA ALA A 542 -21.59 -15.18 0.94
C ALA A 542 -23.06 -14.98 0.55
N THR A 543 -23.78 -14.17 1.32
CA THR A 543 -25.16 -13.76 1.04
C THR A 543 -25.17 -12.31 0.58
N LEU A 544 -25.72 -12.04 -0.60
CA LEU A 544 -25.87 -10.70 -1.17
C LEU A 544 -27.37 -10.40 -1.30
N ASN A 545 -27.87 -9.38 -0.62
CA ASN A 545 -29.31 -9.11 -0.46
C ASN A 545 -29.72 -7.97 -1.41
N LEU A 546 -30.58 -8.23 -2.40
CA LEU A 546 -31.09 -7.22 -3.32
C LEU A 546 -32.40 -6.59 -2.84
N SER A 547 -32.54 -5.28 -3.06
CA SER A 547 -33.73 -4.49 -2.78
C SER A 547 -34.70 -4.44 -3.97
N GLU A 548 -35.93 -4.02 -3.69
CA GLU A 548 -36.97 -3.75 -4.70
C GLU A 548 -36.67 -2.53 -5.62
N SER A 549 -35.50 -1.90 -5.54
CA SER A 549 -35.06 -0.86 -6.50
C SER A 549 -34.17 -1.41 -7.63
N SER A 550 -33.60 -2.60 -7.46
CA SER A 550 -32.75 -3.29 -8.43
C SER A 550 -33.39 -4.58 -8.96
N LYS A 551 -32.89 -5.05 -10.11
CA LYS A 551 -33.19 -6.35 -10.69
C LYS A 551 -31.92 -7.18 -10.85
N PHE A 552 -31.98 -8.46 -10.52
CA PHE A 552 -30.87 -9.39 -10.76
C PHE A 552 -30.62 -9.57 -12.27
N VAL A 553 -29.36 -9.51 -12.71
CA VAL A 553 -28.97 -9.79 -14.10
C VAL A 553 -28.06 -11.03 -14.17
N SER A 554 -26.95 -11.05 -13.43
CA SER A 554 -26.04 -12.21 -13.37
C SER A 554 -25.10 -12.12 -12.16
N ALA A 555 -24.44 -13.24 -11.82
CA ALA A 555 -23.39 -13.28 -10.80
C ALA A 555 -22.25 -14.25 -11.19
N SER A 556 -21.13 -14.21 -10.47
CA SER A 556 -20.01 -15.15 -10.62
C SER A 556 -20.45 -16.63 -10.60
N SER A 557 -19.70 -17.49 -11.28
CA SER A 557 -19.83 -18.95 -11.15
C SER A 557 -19.64 -19.39 -9.70
N GLY A 558 -20.53 -20.24 -9.19
CA GLY A 558 -20.60 -20.58 -7.76
C GLY A 558 -21.66 -19.78 -6.98
N CYS A 559 -22.30 -18.80 -7.63
CA CYS A 559 -23.49 -18.12 -7.12
C CYS A 559 -24.79 -18.71 -7.67
N SER A 560 -25.82 -18.66 -6.83
CA SER A 560 -27.21 -18.97 -7.15
C SER A 560 -28.09 -17.83 -6.63
N GLY A 561 -29.04 -17.34 -7.44
CA GLY A 561 -29.87 -16.19 -7.10
C GLY A 561 -31.20 -16.22 -7.85
N PRO A 562 -31.94 -15.08 -7.88
CA PRO A 562 -33.20 -14.97 -8.61
C PRO A 562 -33.04 -15.22 -10.12
N SER A 563 -34.16 -15.41 -10.83
CA SER A 563 -34.14 -15.38 -12.30
C SER A 563 -33.80 -13.98 -12.82
N ASN A 564 -33.10 -13.90 -13.94
CA ASN A 564 -32.76 -12.63 -14.60
C ASN A 564 -34.03 -11.77 -14.81
N GLY A 565 -33.99 -10.51 -14.37
CA GLY A 565 -35.09 -9.55 -14.44
C GLY A 565 -36.05 -9.54 -13.24
N VAL A 566 -35.91 -10.47 -12.28
CA VAL A 566 -36.62 -10.43 -10.99
C VAL A 566 -36.08 -9.29 -10.14
N SER A 567 -36.98 -8.60 -9.43
CA SER A 567 -36.63 -7.49 -8.52
C SER A 567 -36.43 -8.02 -7.10
N GLY A 568 -35.42 -7.48 -6.39
CA GLY A 568 -35.05 -7.92 -5.04
C GLY A 568 -34.60 -9.39 -4.90
N GLY A 569 -34.41 -9.81 -3.66
CA GLY A 569 -34.10 -11.20 -3.27
C GLY A 569 -32.62 -11.53 -3.14
N ASP A 570 -32.32 -12.74 -2.68
CA ASP A 570 -30.98 -13.10 -2.19
C ASP A 570 -30.15 -13.82 -3.25
N VAL A 571 -28.89 -13.44 -3.39
CA VAL A 571 -27.87 -14.16 -4.15
C VAL A 571 -26.94 -14.86 -3.16
N GLN A 572 -26.93 -16.19 -3.22
CA GLN A 572 -26.16 -17.08 -2.36
C GLN A 572 -24.96 -17.64 -3.14
N CYS A 573 -23.74 -17.29 -2.72
CA CYS A 573 -22.49 -17.70 -3.36
C CYS A 573 -21.68 -18.63 -2.45
N SER A 574 -21.14 -19.72 -3.02
CA SER A 574 -20.32 -20.69 -2.29
C SER A 574 -18.88 -20.74 -2.82
N ILE A 575 -17.90 -20.63 -1.92
CA ILE A 575 -16.47 -20.78 -2.22
C ILE A 575 -15.93 -21.95 -1.39
N ALA A 576 -15.34 -22.94 -2.06
CA ALA A 576 -14.99 -24.22 -1.43
C ALA A 576 -13.96 -24.08 -0.30
N SER A 577 -12.91 -23.30 -0.52
CA SER A 577 -11.90 -22.95 0.48
C SER A 577 -11.20 -21.63 0.12
N LEU A 578 -10.59 -21.00 1.12
CA LEU A 578 -9.72 -19.83 0.96
C LEU A 578 -8.54 -19.94 1.94
N ALA A 579 -7.31 -19.89 1.43
CA ALA A 579 -6.11 -19.99 2.26
C ALA A 579 -5.95 -18.74 3.17
N ALA A 580 -5.10 -18.83 4.19
CA ALA A 580 -4.68 -17.67 4.98
C ALA A 580 -4.08 -16.59 4.07
N GLY A 581 -4.41 -15.32 4.29
CA GLY A 581 -3.97 -14.17 3.49
C GLY A 581 -4.54 -14.11 2.07
N ALA A 582 -5.33 -15.08 1.62
CA ALA A 582 -5.85 -15.14 0.26
C ALA A 582 -7.17 -14.36 0.09
N THR A 583 -7.44 -13.91 -1.14
CA THR A 583 -8.67 -13.22 -1.52
C THR A 583 -9.48 -14.00 -2.56
N ALA A 584 -10.80 -13.79 -2.55
CA ALA A 584 -11.72 -14.30 -3.57
C ALA A 584 -12.72 -13.21 -3.97
N THR A 585 -13.05 -13.12 -5.25
CA THR A 585 -13.91 -12.07 -5.79
C THR A 585 -15.24 -12.60 -6.33
N ILE A 586 -16.32 -11.90 -5.99
CA ILE A 586 -17.66 -12.15 -6.51
C ILE A 586 -18.11 -10.90 -7.28
N ASN A 587 -18.47 -11.07 -8.54
CA ASN A 587 -19.09 -10.02 -9.33
C ASN A 587 -20.60 -10.28 -9.43
N LEU A 588 -21.39 -9.24 -9.24
CA LEU A 588 -22.85 -9.25 -9.26
C LEU A 588 -23.33 -8.11 -10.14
N ASN A 589 -24.01 -8.43 -11.25
CA ASN A 589 -24.61 -7.46 -12.15
C ASN A 589 -26.09 -7.29 -11.81
N VAL A 590 -26.53 -6.04 -11.66
CA VAL A 590 -27.93 -5.67 -11.42
C VAL A 590 -28.36 -4.52 -12.32
N LEU A 591 -29.66 -4.36 -12.53
CA LEU A 591 -30.27 -3.32 -13.35
C LEU A 591 -31.17 -2.44 -12.47
N TYR A 592 -30.87 -1.13 -12.39
CA TYR A 592 -31.72 -0.17 -11.68
C TYR A 592 -32.77 0.44 -12.59
N PHE A 593 -34.01 0.58 -12.08
CA PHE A 593 -35.17 1.04 -12.87
C PHE A 593 -35.99 2.13 -12.16
N ARG A 594 -35.44 2.74 -11.11
CA ARG A 594 -36.00 3.92 -10.42
C ARG A 594 -34.87 4.92 -10.13
N VAL A 595 -35.15 6.20 -10.32
CA VAL A 595 -34.23 7.31 -10.00
C VAL A 595 -34.21 7.55 -8.48
N GLY A 596 -33.04 7.81 -7.91
CA GLY A 596 -32.85 8.04 -6.48
C GLY A 596 -31.52 7.50 -5.96
N THR A 597 -31.28 7.64 -4.65
CA THR A 597 -30.14 7.00 -3.96
C THR A 597 -30.66 5.84 -3.12
N PHE A 598 -30.05 4.67 -3.25
CA PHE A 598 -30.46 3.43 -2.58
C PHE A 598 -29.29 2.81 -1.82
N THR A 599 -29.57 2.17 -0.69
CA THR A 599 -28.67 1.20 -0.05
C THR A 599 -29.11 -0.18 -0.51
N ASP A 600 -28.27 -0.88 -1.26
CA ASP A 600 -28.65 -2.10 -1.98
C ASP A 600 -27.42 -3.00 -2.20
N ALA A 601 -27.68 -4.29 -2.45
CA ALA A 601 -26.71 -5.37 -2.57
C ALA A 601 -25.81 -5.48 -1.31
N ASN A 602 -26.45 -5.42 -0.15
CA ASN A 602 -25.79 -5.57 1.15
C ASN A 602 -25.31 -7.02 1.32
N ALA A 603 -24.07 -7.20 1.75
CA ALA A 603 -23.38 -8.49 1.73
C ALA A 603 -22.91 -8.93 3.11
N SER A 604 -22.94 -10.25 3.35
CA SER A 604 -22.33 -10.89 4.52
C SER A 604 -21.60 -12.18 4.13
N VAL A 605 -20.60 -12.58 4.93
CA VAL A 605 -19.77 -13.77 4.68
C VAL A 605 -19.58 -14.61 5.95
N GLN A 606 -19.59 -15.94 5.79
CA GLN A 606 -19.36 -16.92 6.86
C GLN A 606 -18.68 -18.19 6.31
N ALA A 607 -18.10 -19.03 7.17
CA ALA A 607 -17.51 -20.32 6.80
C ALA A 607 -17.93 -21.45 7.77
N THR A 608 -17.27 -22.61 7.66
CA THR A 608 -17.49 -23.76 8.56
C THR A 608 -16.84 -23.55 9.94
N GLN A 609 -15.66 -22.92 9.95
CA GLN A 609 -14.93 -22.63 11.18
C GLN A 609 -15.47 -21.36 11.87
N SER A 610 -15.27 -21.26 13.18
CA SER A 610 -15.67 -20.07 13.94
C SER A 610 -14.75 -18.90 13.63
N ASP A 611 -15.34 -17.75 13.31
CA ASP A 611 -14.66 -16.48 13.12
C ASP A 611 -14.81 -15.64 14.42
N PRO A 612 -13.72 -15.29 15.13
CA PRO A 612 -13.81 -14.45 16.32
C PRO A 612 -14.07 -12.97 16.01
N ASN A 613 -13.74 -12.49 14.81
CA ASN A 613 -13.80 -11.07 14.44
C ASN A 613 -15.04 -10.76 13.59
N THR A 614 -16.23 -10.99 14.14
CA THR A 614 -17.50 -10.84 13.41
C THR A 614 -17.82 -9.42 12.90
N ALA A 615 -16.93 -8.44 13.10
CA ALA A 615 -17.14 -7.03 12.78
C ALA A 615 -16.88 -6.69 11.30
N ASN A 616 -16.05 -7.46 10.60
CA ASN A 616 -15.72 -7.22 9.18
C ASN A 616 -16.46 -8.17 8.21
N ASN A 617 -17.23 -9.13 8.72
CA ASN A 617 -18.00 -10.12 7.97
C ASN A 617 -19.25 -9.57 7.25
N SER A 618 -19.48 -8.25 7.24
CA SER A 618 -20.60 -7.65 6.51
C SER A 618 -20.26 -6.26 5.97
N VAL A 619 -20.88 -5.90 4.85
CA VAL A 619 -20.69 -4.60 4.19
C VAL A 619 -21.96 -4.16 3.47
N SER A 620 -22.18 -2.85 3.40
CA SER A 620 -23.33 -2.23 2.71
C SER A 620 -22.84 -1.21 1.69
N SER A 621 -23.53 -1.12 0.55
CA SER A 621 -23.19 -0.20 -0.55
C SER A 621 -24.31 0.79 -0.80
N SER A 622 -23.95 2.01 -1.21
CA SER A 622 -24.90 3.01 -1.70
C SER A 622 -24.67 3.32 -3.18
N ILE A 623 -25.77 3.47 -3.93
CA ILE A 623 -25.79 3.70 -5.37
C ILE A 623 -26.70 4.88 -5.67
N THR A 624 -26.28 5.78 -6.56
CA THR A 624 -27.12 6.89 -7.04
C THR A 624 -27.53 6.64 -8.48
N VAL A 625 -28.83 6.50 -8.71
CA VAL A 625 -29.45 6.30 -10.03
C VAL A 625 -29.99 7.63 -10.53
N GLN A 626 -29.50 8.08 -11.68
CA GLN A 626 -29.90 9.30 -12.37
C GLN A 626 -30.93 9.00 -13.47
N ALA A 627 -31.76 9.99 -13.78
CA ALA A 627 -32.69 9.90 -14.90
C ALA A 627 -31.93 9.86 -16.24
N ALA A 628 -32.37 9.01 -17.16
CA ALA A 628 -31.88 9.02 -18.53
C ALA A 628 -32.32 10.29 -19.25
N ALA A 629 -31.47 10.82 -20.13
CA ALA A 629 -31.85 11.91 -21.00
C ALA A 629 -32.99 11.47 -21.94
N PRO A 630 -34.02 12.30 -22.19
CA PRO A 630 -35.08 11.95 -23.12
C PRO A 630 -34.57 11.68 -24.54
N PRO A 631 -35.16 10.72 -25.28
CA PRO A 631 -34.86 10.49 -26.69
C PRO A 631 -35.00 11.76 -27.54
N SER A 632 -34.24 11.88 -28.62
CA SER A 632 -34.31 13.04 -29.52
C SER A 632 -35.72 13.23 -30.13
N ASN A 633 -36.49 12.14 -30.23
CA ASN A 633 -37.87 12.08 -30.71
C ASN A 633 -38.92 11.83 -29.61
N ASP A 634 -38.60 12.15 -28.35
CA ASP A 634 -39.53 12.17 -27.21
C ASP A 634 -40.73 13.11 -27.47
N ASN A 635 -40.47 14.32 -27.98
CA ASN A 635 -41.53 15.26 -28.34
C ASN A 635 -42.17 14.94 -29.69
N PHE A 636 -43.50 15.05 -29.79
CA PHE A 636 -44.23 15.00 -31.06
C PHE A 636 -43.68 15.97 -32.11
N SER A 637 -43.32 17.20 -31.70
CA SER A 637 -42.66 18.20 -32.57
C SER A 637 -41.34 17.71 -33.18
N ASN A 638 -40.64 16.83 -32.47
CA ASN A 638 -39.30 16.35 -32.81
C ASN A 638 -39.33 14.97 -33.50
N ALA A 639 -40.52 14.45 -33.83
CA ALA A 639 -40.72 13.13 -34.42
C ALA A 639 -39.69 12.81 -35.52
N GLN A 640 -38.99 11.68 -35.41
CA GLN A 640 -37.88 11.32 -36.30
C GLN A 640 -38.39 11.06 -37.73
N LEU A 641 -37.74 11.68 -38.72
CA LEU A 641 -38.09 11.47 -40.12
C LEU A 641 -37.64 10.08 -40.61
N ILE A 642 -38.55 9.34 -41.21
CA ILE A 642 -38.32 8.10 -41.96
C ILE A 642 -38.67 8.35 -43.42
N THR A 643 -37.92 7.78 -44.37
CA THR A 643 -38.07 8.00 -45.81
C THR A 643 -37.99 6.69 -46.61
N GLY A 644 -38.45 6.73 -47.87
CA GLY A 644 -38.40 5.57 -48.79
C GLY A 644 -39.58 4.60 -48.65
N ASN A 645 -39.69 3.65 -49.58
CA ASN A 645 -40.77 2.65 -49.63
C ASN A 645 -40.61 1.51 -48.60
N SER A 646 -39.45 1.41 -47.94
CA SER A 646 -39.21 0.55 -46.78
C SER A 646 -38.07 1.13 -45.95
N ALA A 647 -38.13 0.92 -44.63
CA ALA A 647 -37.10 1.36 -43.69
C ALA A 647 -37.11 0.48 -42.43
N CYS A 648 -35.99 0.43 -41.72
CA CYS A 648 -35.87 -0.15 -40.39
C CYS A 648 -35.14 0.87 -39.50
N VAL A 649 -35.65 1.11 -38.29
CA VAL A 649 -35.17 2.15 -37.38
C VAL A 649 -35.25 1.60 -35.95
N SER A 650 -34.15 1.69 -35.20
CA SER A 650 -34.13 1.41 -33.77
C SER A 650 -34.37 2.68 -32.95
N GLY A 651 -34.86 2.50 -31.72
CA GLY A 651 -35.08 3.57 -30.76
C GLY A 651 -35.39 3.01 -29.37
N THR A 652 -35.60 3.89 -28.40
CA THR A 652 -35.94 3.53 -27.02
C THR A 652 -36.83 4.62 -26.41
N ASN A 653 -37.65 4.28 -25.42
CA ASN A 653 -38.37 5.25 -24.58
C ASN A 653 -37.86 5.27 -23.11
N ILE A 654 -36.66 4.73 -22.87
CA ILE A 654 -35.87 5.04 -21.67
C ILE A 654 -35.62 6.56 -21.62
N GLY A 655 -35.75 7.20 -20.46
CA GLY A 655 -35.64 8.66 -20.33
C GLY A 655 -36.81 9.48 -20.89
N ALA A 656 -37.70 8.89 -21.72
CA ALA A 656 -38.83 9.60 -22.33
C ALA A 656 -39.80 10.20 -21.28
N THR A 657 -40.53 11.23 -21.68
CA THR A 657 -41.48 11.98 -20.85
C THR A 657 -42.92 11.59 -21.17
N VAL A 658 -43.89 12.12 -20.40
CA VAL A 658 -45.33 12.03 -20.73
C VAL A 658 -45.82 13.44 -21.01
N GLN A 659 -46.45 13.62 -22.16
CA GLN A 659 -46.85 14.90 -22.69
C GLN A 659 -48.36 15.08 -22.47
N VAL A 660 -48.81 16.31 -22.19
CA VAL A 660 -50.25 16.62 -22.05
C VAL A 660 -51.03 16.30 -23.35
N SER A 661 -50.30 16.23 -24.47
CA SER A 661 -50.74 15.86 -25.80
C SER A 661 -50.74 14.35 -26.10
N ASP A 662 -50.10 13.47 -25.31
CA ASP A 662 -49.94 12.05 -25.70
C ASP A 662 -51.31 11.34 -25.85
N PRO A 663 -51.68 10.80 -27.03
CA PRO A 663 -53.02 10.25 -27.21
C PRO A 663 -53.15 8.80 -26.66
N PRO A 664 -54.32 8.38 -26.10
CA PRO A 664 -54.44 7.07 -25.46
C PRO A 664 -54.51 5.90 -26.46
N ILE A 665 -53.44 5.12 -26.59
CA ILE A 665 -53.30 4.07 -27.62
C ILE A 665 -53.94 2.75 -27.19
N ALA A 666 -54.68 2.12 -28.11
CA ALA A 666 -55.32 0.81 -27.95
C ALA A 666 -56.17 0.66 -26.66
N GLY A 667 -56.77 1.76 -26.21
CA GLY A 667 -57.58 1.80 -24.98
C GLY A 667 -56.78 1.80 -23.67
N ARG A 668 -55.44 1.87 -23.73
CA ARG A 668 -54.57 2.10 -22.56
C ARG A 668 -54.23 3.60 -22.47
N GLY A 669 -54.01 4.08 -21.25
CA GLY A 669 -53.87 5.51 -20.96
C GLY A 669 -52.52 6.13 -21.36
N TYR A 670 -52.38 7.41 -21.05
CA TYR A 670 -51.15 8.20 -21.21
C TYR A 670 -49.91 7.47 -20.66
N GLY A 671 -48.81 7.48 -21.41
CA GLY A 671 -47.57 6.80 -21.05
C GLY A 671 -46.40 7.23 -21.95
N LYS A 672 -45.16 6.97 -21.49
CA LYS A 672 -43.91 7.46 -22.10
C LYS A 672 -43.82 7.15 -23.60
N SER A 673 -43.79 8.19 -24.44
CA SER A 673 -43.90 8.09 -25.89
C SER A 673 -42.56 8.29 -26.62
N VAL A 674 -42.51 7.85 -27.88
CA VAL A 674 -41.49 8.27 -28.87
C VAL A 674 -42.13 8.30 -30.25
N TRP A 675 -41.73 9.28 -31.05
CA TRP A 675 -42.45 9.64 -32.28
C TRP A 675 -41.62 9.49 -33.55
N TYR A 676 -42.25 8.99 -34.60
CA TYR A 676 -41.67 8.96 -35.95
C TYR A 676 -42.65 9.58 -36.94
N LYS A 677 -42.14 10.14 -38.04
CA LYS A 677 -42.92 10.68 -39.16
C LYS A 677 -42.37 10.14 -40.48
N TRP A 678 -43.24 9.52 -41.27
CA TRP A 678 -42.95 9.07 -42.64
C TRP A 678 -43.92 9.75 -43.61
N THR A 679 -43.57 9.84 -44.89
CA THR A 679 -44.51 10.24 -45.95
C THR A 679 -44.46 9.18 -47.03
N ALA A 680 -45.60 8.58 -47.37
CA ALA A 680 -45.68 7.54 -48.39
C ALA A 680 -45.20 8.07 -49.76
N PRO A 681 -44.15 7.49 -50.38
CA PRO A 681 -43.67 7.96 -51.67
C PRO A 681 -44.58 7.54 -52.85
N ASP A 682 -45.20 6.36 -52.74
CA ASP A 682 -46.03 5.73 -53.78
C ASP A 682 -47.37 5.23 -53.20
N ASN A 683 -48.36 5.05 -54.08
CA ASN A 683 -49.66 4.50 -53.72
C ASN A 683 -49.59 2.97 -53.47
N GLY A 684 -49.76 2.52 -52.23
CA GLY A 684 -49.74 1.09 -51.90
C GLY A 684 -50.25 0.72 -50.51
N PHE A 685 -50.11 -0.55 -50.14
CA PHE A 685 -50.25 -1.01 -48.74
C PHE A 685 -48.93 -0.82 -48.00
N VAL A 686 -48.99 -0.49 -46.72
CA VAL A 686 -47.83 -0.43 -45.81
C VAL A 686 -48.05 -1.38 -44.64
N GLU A 687 -46.99 -2.05 -44.21
CA GLU A 687 -46.95 -2.91 -43.04
C GLU A 687 -46.00 -2.29 -42.02
N VAL A 688 -46.42 -2.18 -40.76
CA VAL A 688 -45.57 -1.72 -39.65
C VAL A 688 -45.43 -2.87 -38.67
N LYS A 689 -44.18 -3.21 -38.33
CA LYS A 689 -43.85 -4.27 -37.38
C LYS A 689 -42.94 -3.73 -36.29
N THR A 690 -43.25 -4.12 -35.06
CA THR A 690 -42.43 -3.90 -33.86
C THR A 690 -41.85 -5.23 -33.34
N ASN A 691 -42.24 -6.35 -33.95
CA ASN A 691 -41.79 -7.71 -33.64
C ASN A 691 -40.26 -7.78 -33.68
N GLY A 692 -39.66 -8.18 -32.56
CA GLY A 692 -38.24 -8.06 -32.29
C GLY A 692 -37.96 -7.24 -31.02
N SER A 693 -38.80 -6.26 -30.69
CA SER A 693 -38.71 -5.50 -29.43
C SER A 693 -38.63 -6.42 -28.21
N THR A 694 -37.84 -6.06 -27.19
CA THR A 694 -37.66 -6.85 -25.96
C THR A 694 -38.85 -6.75 -24.97
N PHE A 695 -40.02 -6.34 -25.46
CA PHE A 695 -41.18 -5.93 -24.66
C PHE A 695 -42.46 -5.89 -25.50
N ASP A 696 -43.62 -6.07 -24.86
CA ASP A 696 -44.94 -5.96 -25.48
C ASP A 696 -45.20 -4.50 -25.92
N THR A 697 -45.22 -4.25 -27.24
CA THR A 697 -45.34 -2.88 -27.77
C THR A 697 -46.79 -2.47 -28.00
N LEU A 698 -47.16 -1.23 -27.64
CA LEU A 698 -48.38 -0.59 -28.15
C LEU A 698 -48.03 0.34 -29.32
N LEU A 699 -48.78 0.23 -30.42
CA LEU A 699 -48.60 1.01 -31.64
C LEU A 699 -49.90 1.74 -32.01
N GLY A 700 -49.80 3.04 -32.30
CA GLY A 700 -50.87 3.87 -32.84
C GLY A 700 -50.42 4.63 -34.08
N VAL A 701 -51.31 4.71 -35.08
CA VAL A 701 -51.09 5.40 -36.36
C VAL A 701 -52.13 6.49 -36.55
N TYR A 702 -51.65 7.71 -36.81
CA TYR A 702 -52.45 8.93 -36.94
C TYR A 702 -52.29 9.56 -38.35
N PRO A 703 -53.28 10.33 -38.84
CA PRO A 703 -53.12 11.15 -40.05
C PRO A 703 -52.29 12.41 -39.78
N ALA A 704 -51.90 13.14 -40.84
CA ALA A 704 -51.05 14.33 -40.76
C ALA A 704 -51.75 15.57 -40.16
N ASP A 705 -53.09 15.57 -40.09
CA ASP A 705 -53.91 16.77 -39.93
C ASP A 705 -54.58 16.86 -38.55
N THR A 706 -54.39 15.85 -37.69
CA THR A 706 -54.94 15.81 -36.34
C THR A 706 -53.94 16.30 -35.31
N GLU A 707 -54.34 17.33 -34.54
CA GLU A 707 -53.76 17.58 -33.22
C GLU A 707 -53.78 16.29 -32.37
N PRO A 708 -52.79 16.07 -31.49
CA PRO A 708 -52.72 14.88 -30.65
C PRO A 708 -53.99 14.71 -29.79
N GLY A 709 -54.71 13.61 -30.04
CA GLY A 709 -56.06 13.35 -29.51
C GLY A 709 -57.09 12.95 -30.57
N GLY A 710 -56.74 13.07 -31.87
CA GLY A 710 -57.58 12.59 -32.98
C GLY A 710 -57.73 11.06 -33.07
N THR A 711 -58.78 10.61 -33.75
CA THR A 711 -59.09 9.19 -33.96
C THR A 711 -58.01 8.47 -34.77
N TYR A 712 -57.58 7.29 -34.29
CA TYR A 712 -56.65 6.41 -35.00
C TYR A 712 -57.11 6.04 -36.40
N LEU A 713 -56.15 5.96 -37.33
CA LEU A 713 -56.31 5.19 -38.57
C LEU A 713 -56.25 3.69 -38.26
N LEU A 714 -55.27 3.30 -37.44
CA LEU A 714 -55.04 1.95 -36.90
C LEU A 714 -54.38 2.06 -35.52
N SER A 715 -54.70 1.14 -34.61
CA SER A 715 -54.00 0.99 -33.33
C SER A 715 -54.03 -0.46 -32.86
N GLY A 716 -52.98 -0.94 -32.20
CA GLY A 716 -52.91 -2.28 -31.65
C GLY A 716 -51.82 -2.46 -30.59
N SER A 717 -51.86 -3.62 -29.94
CA SER A 717 -50.75 -4.18 -29.17
C SER A 717 -50.19 -5.38 -29.93
N GLY A 718 -48.87 -5.54 -29.99
CA GLY A 718 -48.27 -6.78 -30.48
C GLY A 718 -48.59 -7.96 -29.55
N ASP A 719 -48.47 -9.24 -29.95
CA ASP A 719 -47.89 -9.81 -31.20
C ASP A 719 -48.33 -9.21 -32.56
#